data_AF-A0A7X9KPK3-F1
#
_entry.id   AF-A0A7X9KPK3-F1
#
_cell.length_a   1.000
_cell.length_b   1.000
_cell.length_c   1.000
_cell.angle_alpha   90.00
_cell.angle_beta   90.00
_cell.angle_gamma   90.00
#
_symmetry.space_group_name_H-M   'P 1'
#
loop_
_entity.id
_entity.type
_entity.pdbx_description
1 polymer ?
#
loop_
_entity_poly.entity_id
_entity_poly.type
_entity_poly.pdbx_seq_one_letter_code
_entity_poly.pdbx_strand_id
1 'polypeptide(L)'
;MKLQTTMFSNRFPGKEITWLLLAAAWLLTISFIIDNYWAASSSSKAVAKNLSQHIQTVQKDFGLLASDTQLQKEVYFNKLPEEKLDQLVQKKYFLFYYNRAGKLLFWNTQTILPDTSILNATDTLGFAKLQNGYYAWQKHTTSNLQLVALVPVKWNYIVINEYLQNNFVLKNIAHNAYIVSPVITENAVVHSLSGQKLFSIIEKNKEPNFRNNNASIWLRLMASVLVFFVVHLICLYFLHKRGIFFAAALLLVALLVFRIAGYLLPIPLNLRQFELFDPAVYGSSGILRSLGDLLINVLFALWFISFFRKFLLQLNIRALVSPGLFVKWLLTILAAFILLAATFISSHIIRSLVSDSQISFDVINFFSLNLYSVIGFMVLCCIGIGFFFLSQSLMYLYRSLFPNSFILFIFVVCLMALSYLSALVGSLSGGYELYLLLWVLLFLYLVNSVNIAFITDKLVVSRMIFWIFFFSVSISAIIIRENKSKELQNRQHYAEILSAKSDPASEILLNSMLTDFKETYLAANFYKFRDSALSSFFRDSLIGSNFSGYTNKFGTKILVFDDAENPVYNEAAISYNQLNTILNTQANPTAVEGLYYYDVAFDRFNYIAKKAIVDTLGKLDGYVFILVTPKMVSNEKISPELFGKGIYNSIENTTAYSFAIYSAGKLVNSHNDYPFASQLPDRYFANHLFLLVNKKNHSELWYNAGADKYVVIVKENRLFLESITLFSYLFCGFLLVFVVFRFLNILFNSG
;
A
#
# COMPACT_ATOMS: atom_id res chain seq x y z
N MET A 1 -4.54 -19.14 -47.45
CA MET A 1 -3.61 -19.73 -46.46
C MET A 1 -4.41 -20.73 -45.63
N LYS A 2 -4.49 -21.98 -46.13
CA LYS A 2 -5.34 -23.07 -45.62
C LYS A 2 -4.47 -24.19 -45.00
N LEU A 3 -3.31 -23.82 -44.45
CA LEU A 3 -2.15 -24.72 -44.30
C LEU A 3 -1.53 -24.74 -42.89
N GLN A 4 -2.21 -24.27 -41.85
CA GLN A 4 -1.64 -24.30 -40.48
C GLN A 4 -2.54 -24.88 -39.38
N THR A 5 -3.71 -25.43 -39.72
CA THR A 5 -4.55 -26.19 -38.77
C THR A 5 -4.28 -27.71 -38.80
N THR A 6 -3.30 -28.17 -39.56
CA THR A 6 -2.99 -29.60 -39.75
C THR A 6 -1.83 -30.15 -38.91
N MET A 7 -1.26 -29.38 -37.95
CA MET A 7 -0.11 -29.87 -37.17
C MET A 7 -0.41 -30.43 -35.77
N PHE A 8 -1.61 -30.27 -35.20
CA PHE A 8 -2.01 -31.12 -34.07
C PHE A 8 -2.74 -32.36 -34.61
N SER A 9 -1.95 -33.39 -34.91
CA SER A 9 -2.46 -34.72 -35.22
C SER A 9 -3.46 -35.20 -34.15
N ASN A 10 -4.40 -36.08 -34.51
CA ASN A 10 -5.33 -36.76 -33.58
C ASN A 10 -4.66 -37.56 -32.44
N ARG A 11 -3.33 -37.49 -32.33
CA ARG A 11 -2.49 -38.13 -31.33
C ARG A 11 -2.48 -37.29 -30.05
N PHE A 12 -2.67 -37.95 -28.91
CA PHE A 12 -2.49 -37.31 -27.61
C PHE A 12 -1.02 -36.84 -27.48
N PRO A 13 -0.75 -35.56 -27.15
CA PRO A 13 0.61 -35.03 -26.99
C PRO A 13 1.24 -35.50 -25.67
N GLY A 14 1.25 -36.82 -25.46
CA GLY A 14 1.64 -37.44 -24.21
C GLY A 14 3.11 -37.21 -23.89
N LYS A 15 4.00 -37.25 -24.89
CA LYS A 15 5.44 -37.03 -24.68
C LYS A 15 5.70 -35.59 -24.25
N GLU A 16 5.12 -34.62 -24.95
CA GLU A 16 5.26 -33.19 -24.69
C GLU A 16 4.71 -32.83 -23.31
N ILE A 17 3.50 -33.31 -22.97
CA ILE A 17 2.89 -33.14 -21.64
C ILE A 17 3.80 -33.73 -20.55
N THR A 18 4.35 -34.93 -20.77
CA THR A 18 5.21 -35.58 -19.79
C THR A 18 6.48 -34.78 -19.54
N TRP A 19 7.14 -34.27 -20.58
CA TRP A 19 8.33 -33.41 -20.43
C TRP A 19 8.02 -32.10 -19.70
N LEU A 20 6.88 -31.46 -20.01
CA LEU A 20 6.46 -30.22 -19.34
C LEU A 20 6.14 -30.45 -17.86
N LEU A 21 5.47 -31.55 -17.52
CA LEU A 21 5.17 -31.91 -16.13
C LEU A 21 6.43 -32.30 -15.35
N LEU A 22 7.36 -33.04 -15.97
CA LEU A 22 8.66 -33.34 -15.37
C LEU A 22 9.48 -32.06 -15.13
N ALA A 23 9.49 -31.13 -16.09
CA ALA A 23 10.14 -29.84 -15.93
C ALA A 23 9.50 -29.02 -14.80
N ALA A 24 8.16 -28.95 -14.73
CA ALA A 24 7.45 -28.28 -13.64
C ALA A 24 7.76 -28.93 -12.28
N ALA A 25 7.80 -30.26 -12.20
CA ALA A 25 8.16 -30.99 -10.99
C ALA A 25 9.61 -30.72 -10.56
N TRP A 26 10.55 -30.67 -11.51
CA TRP A 26 11.95 -30.27 -11.24
C TRP A 26 12.05 -28.84 -10.74
N LEU A 27 11.34 -27.89 -11.34
CA LEU A 27 11.32 -26.50 -10.85
C LEU A 27 10.76 -26.39 -9.44
N LEU A 28 9.69 -27.12 -9.12
CA LEU A 28 9.10 -27.16 -7.77
C LEU A 28 10.04 -27.81 -6.75
N THR A 29 10.72 -28.91 -7.12
CA THR A 29 11.68 -29.57 -6.23
C THR A 29 12.91 -28.71 -5.98
N ILE A 30 13.48 -28.08 -7.01
CA ILE A 30 14.59 -27.11 -6.86
C ILE A 30 14.16 -25.93 -6.00
N SER A 31 12.95 -25.41 -6.21
CA SER A 31 12.37 -24.36 -5.37
C SER A 31 12.28 -24.77 -3.89
N PHE A 32 11.79 -25.98 -3.62
CA PHE A 32 11.69 -26.52 -2.26
C PHE A 32 13.07 -26.71 -1.61
N ILE A 33 14.05 -27.20 -2.38
CA ILE A 33 15.45 -27.30 -1.93
C ILE A 33 16.01 -25.92 -1.59
N ILE A 34 15.79 -24.91 -2.44
CA ILE A 34 16.25 -23.54 -2.20
C ILE A 34 15.64 -22.97 -0.93
N ASP A 35 14.32 -23.10 -0.75
CA ASP A 35 13.66 -22.58 0.45
C ASP A 35 14.19 -23.25 1.72
N ASN A 36 14.37 -24.57 1.73
CA ASN A 36 14.84 -25.29 2.90
C ASN A 36 16.34 -25.08 3.18
N TYR A 37 17.17 -25.06 2.14
CA TYR A 37 18.61 -24.87 2.27
C TYR A 37 18.96 -23.43 2.67
N TRP A 38 18.27 -22.44 2.12
CA TRP A 38 18.47 -21.04 2.49
C TRP A 38 17.81 -20.70 3.83
N ALA A 39 16.70 -21.33 4.20
CA ALA A 39 16.17 -21.25 5.56
C ALA A 39 17.18 -21.76 6.60
N ALA A 40 17.95 -22.81 6.30
CA ALA A 40 19.04 -23.27 7.18
C ALA A 40 20.17 -22.23 7.32
N SER A 41 20.52 -21.51 6.24
CA SER A 41 21.43 -20.36 6.28
C SER A 41 20.84 -19.11 6.97
N SER A 42 19.53 -19.13 7.22
CA SER A 42 18.78 -18.11 7.97
C SER A 42 18.58 -18.52 9.43
N SER A 43 19.14 -19.63 9.92
CA SER A 43 19.05 -19.93 11.35
C SER A 43 19.71 -18.81 12.19
N SER A 44 19.19 -18.54 13.39
CA SER A 44 19.83 -17.62 14.36
C SER A 44 21.33 -17.87 14.54
N LYS A 45 21.78 -19.13 14.50
CA LYS A 45 23.20 -19.53 14.49
C LYS A 45 23.98 -19.04 13.27
N ALA A 46 23.43 -19.21 12.07
CA ALA A 46 24.06 -18.76 10.84
C ALA A 46 24.13 -17.23 10.78
N VAL A 47 23.08 -16.54 11.23
CA VAL A 47 23.07 -15.07 11.36
C VAL A 47 24.15 -14.61 12.34
N ALA A 48 24.24 -15.23 13.52
CA ALA A 48 25.26 -14.90 14.51
C ALA A 48 26.68 -15.15 13.98
N LYS A 49 26.89 -16.24 13.23
CA LYS A 49 28.18 -16.54 12.58
C LYS A 49 28.55 -15.48 11.53
N ASN A 50 27.61 -15.10 10.67
CA ASN A 50 27.84 -14.09 9.63
C ASN A 50 28.16 -12.71 10.25
N LEU A 51 27.42 -12.31 11.30
CA LEU A 51 27.70 -11.09 12.05
C LEU A 51 29.07 -11.14 12.74
N SER A 52 29.43 -12.28 13.32
CA SER A 52 30.75 -12.47 13.94
C SER A 52 31.86 -12.32 12.90
N GLN A 53 31.73 -12.95 11.73
CA GLN A 53 32.72 -12.83 10.64
C GLN A 53 32.85 -11.38 10.15
N HIS A 54 31.74 -10.67 10.01
CA HIS A 54 31.76 -9.26 9.61
C HIS A 54 32.48 -8.38 10.63
N ILE A 55 32.12 -8.51 11.92
CA ILE A 55 32.76 -7.76 13.01
C ILE A 55 34.24 -8.09 13.08
N GLN A 56 34.62 -9.37 13.02
CA GLN A 56 36.02 -9.81 13.05
C GLN A 56 36.84 -9.25 11.89
N THR A 57 36.27 -9.16 10.69
CA THR A 57 36.94 -8.57 9.52
C THR A 57 37.22 -7.09 9.76
N VAL A 58 36.24 -6.36 10.30
CA VAL A 58 36.40 -4.95 10.65
C VAL A 58 37.41 -4.76 11.79
N GLN A 59 37.39 -5.61 12.82
CA GLN A 59 38.33 -5.54 13.94
C GLN A 59 39.77 -5.78 13.49
N LYS A 60 40.00 -6.68 12.52
CA LYS A 60 41.33 -6.87 11.91
C LYS A 60 41.80 -5.61 11.16
N ASP A 61 40.93 -5.03 10.32
CA ASP A 61 41.25 -3.81 9.58
C ASP A 61 41.51 -2.62 10.52
N PHE A 62 40.69 -2.46 11.57
CA PHE A 62 40.91 -1.44 12.60
C PHE A 62 42.22 -1.66 13.35
N GLY A 63 42.60 -2.91 13.66
CA GLY A 63 43.89 -3.21 14.28
C GLY A 63 45.08 -2.79 13.43
N LEU A 64 44.99 -2.92 12.10
CA LEU A 64 46.02 -2.42 11.18
C LEU A 64 46.09 -0.89 11.18
N LEU A 65 44.94 -0.19 11.14
CA LEU A 65 44.92 1.28 11.23
C LEU A 65 45.43 1.79 12.58
N ALA A 66 45.06 1.11 13.67
CA ALA A 66 45.46 1.47 15.03
C ALA A 66 46.95 1.22 15.30
N SER A 67 47.62 0.40 14.49
CA SER A 67 49.07 0.18 14.54
C SER A 67 49.86 1.07 13.58
N ASP A 68 49.21 1.76 12.65
CA ASP A 68 49.83 2.72 11.75
C ASP A 68 50.20 4.02 12.50
N THR A 69 51.47 4.10 12.90
CA THR A 69 52.01 5.27 13.61
C THR A 69 52.16 6.51 12.72
N GLN A 70 52.25 6.35 11.40
CA GLN A 70 52.32 7.47 10.47
C GLN A 70 50.94 8.12 10.34
N LEU A 71 49.89 7.32 10.12
CA LEU A 71 48.51 7.80 10.04
C LEU A 71 48.10 8.55 11.31
N GLN A 72 48.45 8.02 12.48
CA GLN A 72 48.17 8.67 13.76
C GLN A 72 48.84 10.05 13.88
N LYS A 73 50.09 10.20 13.43
CA LYS A 73 50.78 11.50 13.42
C LYS A 73 50.13 12.46 12.42
N GLU A 74 49.78 11.98 11.23
CA GLU A 74 49.11 12.79 10.20
C GLU A 74 47.75 13.31 10.69
N VAL A 75 46.95 12.48 11.37
CA VAL A 75 45.68 12.89 12.00
C VAL A 75 45.93 13.89 13.13
N TYR A 76 46.91 13.63 14.01
CA TYR A 76 47.20 14.50 15.16
C TYR A 76 47.64 15.92 14.75
N PHE A 77 48.46 16.02 13.70
CA PHE A 77 48.95 17.31 13.16
C PHE A 77 48.04 17.90 12.07
N ASN A 78 46.89 17.28 11.78
CA ASN A 78 45.95 17.70 10.75
C ASN A 78 46.60 17.82 9.35
N LYS A 79 47.46 16.85 8.99
CA LYS A 79 48.18 16.76 7.71
C LYS A 79 47.80 15.48 6.96
N LEU A 80 46.50 15.22 6.81
CA LEU A 80 46.01 14.04 6.10
C LEU A 80 45.97 14.30 4.59
N PRO A 81 46.66 13.50 3.75
CA PRO A 81 46.52 13.58 2.29
C PRO A 81 45.10 13.19 1.84
N GLU A 82 44.61 13.82 0.77
CA GLU A 82 43.26 13.58 0.22
C GLU A 82 43.02 12.11 -0.15
N GLU A 83 43.99 11.44 -0.77
CA GLU A 83 43.87 10.02 -1.14
C GLU A 83 43.67 9.11 0.08
N LYS A 84 44.34 9.40 1.20
CA LYS A 84 44.16 8.65 2.46
C LYS A 84 42.82 9.00 3.11
N LEU A 85 42.39 10.25 3.02
CA LEU A 85 41.09 10.69 3.53
C LEU A 85 39.96 9.91 2.85
N ASP A 86 39.98 9.81 1.52
CA ASP A 86 38.99 9.06 0.75
C ASP A 86 38.95 7.58 1.14
N GLN A 87 40.11 6.96 1.36
CA GLN A 87 40.19 5.57 1.84
C GLN A 87 39.56 5.38 3.23
N LEU A 88 39.70 6.35 4.14
CA LEU A 88 39.09 6.30 5.47
C LEU A 88 37.58 6.57 5.42
N VAL A 89 37.12 7.46 4.54
CA VAL A 89 35.69 7.76 4.34
C VAL A 89 34.93 6.58 3.74
N GLN A 90 35.57 5.80 2.86
CA GLN A 90 34.95 4.62 2.23
C GLN A 90 34.90 3.37 3.13
N LYS A 91 35.45 3.42 4.35
CA LYS A 91 35.39 2.28 5.29
C LYS A 91 33.94 1.95 5.66
N LYS A 92 33.66 0.66 5.81
CA LYS A 92 32.31 0.14 6.16
C LYS A 92 31.96 0.28 7.66
N TYR A 93 32.74 1.02 8.41
CA TYR A 93 32.60 1.25 9.84
C TYR A 93 33.02 2.68 10.17
N PHE A 94 32.60 3.14 11.35
CA PHE A 94 32.81 4.51 11.76
C PHE A 94 34.07 4.64 12.61
N LEU A 95 34.88 5.65 12.32
CA LEU A 95 36.17 5.92 12.93
C LEU A 95 36.13 7.27 13.62
N PHE A 96 36.70 7.33 14.82
CA PHE A 96 36.81 8.56 15.60
C PHE A 96 38.19 8.61 16.27
N TYR A 97 38.88 9.74 16.12
CA TYR A 97 40.17 9.99 16.76
C TYR A 97 40.02 11.12 17.75
N TYR A 98 40.32 10.85 19.02
CA TYR A 98 40.30 11.83 20.10
C TYR A 98 41.73 12.11 20.58
N ASN A 99 42.00 13.34 20.99
CA ASN A 99 43.19 13.61 21.81
C ASN A 99 42.94 13.21 23.27
N ARG A 100 43.99 13.18 24.09
CA ARG A 100 43.88 12.88 25.54
C ARG A 100 43.01 13.86 26.33
N ALA A 101 42.78 15.06 25.83
CA ALA A 101 41.87 16.03 26.43
C ALA A 101 40.39 15.79 26.05
N GLY A 102 40.07 14.72 25.33
CA GLY A 102 38.70 14.37 24.91
C GLY A 102 38.20 15.14 23.69
N LYS A 103 39.05 15.93 23.02
CA LYS A 103 38.69 16.67 21.79
C LYS A 103 38.76 15.72 20.59
N LEU A 104 37.66 15.67 19.82
CA LEU A 104 37.58 14.95 18.56
C LEU A 104 38.44 15.65 17.49
N LEU A 105 39.37 14.92 16.89
CA LEU A 105 40.30 15.39 15.86
C LEU A 105 39.89 14.95 14.45
N PHE A 106 39.33 13.74 14.31
CA PHE A 106 38.91 13.19 13.03
C PHE A 106 37.71 12.25 13.18
N TRP A 107 36.82 12.27 12.18
CA TRP A 107 35.72 11.32 12.02
C TRP A 107 35.44 11.07 10.54
N ASN A 108 34.90 9.89 10.21
CA ASN A 108 34.53 9.53 8.83
C ASN A 108 33.00 9.44 8.61
N THR A 109 32.19 9.80 9.59
CA THR A 109 30.72 9.75 9.50
C THR A 109 30.05 10.92 10.21
N GLN A 110 28.89 11.34 9.69
CA GLN A 110 27.97 12.30 10.34
C GLN A 110 26.77 11.62 11.00
N THR A 111 26.68 10.29 10.98
CA THR A 111 25.47 9.55 11.39
C THR A 111 25.33 9.38 12.90
N ILE A 112 26.45 9.29 13.63
CA ILE A 112 26.48 9.03 15.08
C ILE A 112 27.82 9.43 15.68
N LEU A 113 27.86 9.67 16.99
CA LEU A 113 29.08 9.81 17.79
C LEU A 113 29.13 8.73 18.89
N PRO A 114 30.32 8.24 19.29
CA PRO A 114 30.48 7.43 20.50
C PRO A 114 30.01 8.21 21.73
N ASP A 115 29.29 7.53 22.63
CA ASP A 115 28.85 8.13 23.89
C ASP A 115 29.96 8.12 24.95
N THR A 116 29.71 8.80 26.07
CA THR A 116 30.67 8.86 27.18
C THR A 116 30.95 7.49 27.80
N SER A 117 30.00 6.55 27.72
CA SER A 117 30.18 5.18 28.22
C SER A 117 31.27 4.44 27.45
N ILE A 118 31.29 4.53 26.12
CA ILE A 118 32.33 3.92 25.27
C ILE A 118 33.69 4.62 25.47
N LEU A 119 33.69 5.96 25.53
CA LEU A 119 34.92 6.73 25.69
C LEU A 119 35.62 6.42 27.02
N ASN A 120 34.86 6.30 28.11
CA ASN A 120 35.40 6.07 29.45
C ASN A 120 35.49 4.58 29.84
N ALA A 121 35.00 3.66 29.01
CA ALA A 121 35.08 2.22 29.29
C ALA A 121 36.54 1.76 29.54
N THR A 122 36.76 0.88 30.51
CA THR A 122 38.07 0.25 30.71
C THR A 122 38.38 -0.80 29.64
N ASP A 123 37.35 -1.39 29.07
CA ASP A 123 37.47 -2.41 28.04
C ASP A 123 37.93 -1.82 26.70
N THR A 124 38.66 -2.64 25.93
CA THR A 124 39.12 -2.28 24.58
C THR A 124 38.09 -2.64 23.50
N LEU A 125 37.06 -3.42 23.82
CA LEU A 125 36.00 -3.78 22.89
C LEU A 125 34.71 -4.12 23.63
N GLY A 126 33.58 -3.97 22.95
CA GLY A 126 32.29 -4.26 23.56
C GLY A 126 31.12 -4.08 22.60
N PHE A 127 29.92 -4.02 23.17
CA PHE A 127 28.67 -3.82 22.47
C PHE A 127 27.88 -2.69 23.14
N ALA A 128 27.27 -1.83 22.33
CA ALA A 128 26.49 -0.70 22.81
C ALA A 128 25.26 -0.46 21.94
N LYS A 129 24.19 0.00 22.58
CA LYS A 129 23.01 0.55 21.90
C LYS A 129 23.09 2.07 21.94
N LEU A 130 23.26 2.69 20.79
CA LEU A 130 23.26 4.15 20.63
C LEU A 130 21.90 4.63 20.10
N GLN A 131 21.72 5.94 19.97
CA GLN A 131 20.44 6.58 19.62
C GLN A 131 19.81 6.05 18.32
N ASN A 132 20.63 5.69 17.34
CA ASN A 132 20.17 5.27 16.01
C ASN A 132 20.35 3.77 15.72
N GLY A 133 20.90 2.98 16.66
CA GLY A 133 21.21 1.58 16.36
C GLY A 133 22.06 0.84 17.39
N TYR A 134 22.35 -0.41 17.04
CA TYR A 134 23.20 -1.32 17.80
C TYR A 134 24.58 -1.41 17.16
N TYR A 135 25.63 -1.32 17.98
CA TYR A 135 27.02 -1.24 17.53
C TYR A 135 27.90 -2.20 18.31
N ALA A 136 28.78 -2.90 17.59
CA ALA A 136 29.99 -3.44 18.21
C ALA A 136 31.07 -2.36 18.15
N TRP A 137 31.79 -2.14 19.24
CA TRP A 137 32.81 -1.10 19.32
C TRP A 137 34.16 -1.67 19.68
N GLN A 138 35.22 -1.00 19.22
CA GLN A 138 36.60 -1.28 19.59
C GLN A 138 37.34 0.03 19.83
N LYS A 139 38.21 0.03 20.83
CA LYS A 139 39.02 1.17 21.24
C LYS A 139 40.49 0.79 21.29
N HIS A 140 41.33 1.72 20.85
CA HIS A 140 42.78 1.63 21.01
C HIS A 140 43.31 2.97 21.53
N THR A 141 44.04 2.95 22.64
CA THR A 141 44.55 4.16 23.29
C THR A 141 46.07 4.16 23.25
N THR A 142 46.66 5.24 22.74
CA THR A 142 48.10 5.49 22.74
C THR A 142 48.43 6.63 23.71
N SER A 143 49.71 7.04 23.78
CA SER A 143 50.14 8.13 24.67
C SER A 143 49.41 9.44 24.39
N ASN A 144 49.15 9.75 23.11
CA ASN A 144 48.62 11.04 22.66
C ASN A 144 47.17 10.97 22.13
N LEU A 145 46.70 9.79 21.72
CA LEU A 145 45.43 9.61 21.02
C LEU A 145 44.58 8.48 21.61
N GLN A 146 43.28 8.58 21.39
CA GLN A 146 42.31 7.52 21.63
C GLN A 146 41.48 7.32 20.37
N LEU A 147 41.61 6.15 19.77
CA LEU A 147 40.93 5.75 18.54
C LEU A 147 39.73 4.89 18.92
N VAL A 148 38.58 5.19 18.34
CA VAL A 148 37.34 4.42 18.53
C VAL A 148 36.78 4.03 17.17
N ALA A 149 36.46 2.75 17.01
CA ALA A 149 35.71 2.22 15.88
C ALA A 149 34.32 1.78 16.33
N LEU A 150 33.28 2.20 15.60
CA LEU A 150 31.92 1.70 15.73
C LEU A 150 31.53 0.89 14.49
N VAL A 151 31.19 -0.37 14.70
CA VAL A 151 30.71 -1.29 13.66
C VAL A 151 29.19 -1.37 13.76
N PRO A 152 28.43 -0.77 12.83
CA PRO A 152 26.98 -0.81 12.89
C PRO A 152 26.49 -2.24 12.63
N VAL A 153 25.65 -2.75 13.53
CA VAL A 153 25.08 -4.11 13.44
C VAL A 153 23.66 -4.04 12.89
N LYS A 154 22.83 -3.21 13.51
CA LYS A 154 21.41 -3.04 13.17
C LYS A 154 20.97 -1.62 13.45
N TRP A 155 20.34 -0.99 12.47
CA TRP A 155 19.68 0.30 12.63
C TRP A 155 18.41 0.16 13.46
N ASN A 156 18.22 1.11 14.37
CA ASN A 156 17.09 1.15 15.28
C ASN A 156 16.65 2.60 15.48
N TYR A 157 16.17 3.21 14.41
CA TYR A 157 15.58 4.54 14.38
C TYR A 157 14.23 4.55 15.11
N ILE A 158 14.00 5.65 15.81
CA ILE A 158 12.74 5.91 16.53
C ILE A 158 11.64 6.33 15.54
N VAL A 159 12.02 7.07 14.49
CA VAL A 159 11.16 7.48 13.37
C VAL A 159 11.53 6.65 12.15
N ILE A 160 10.57 5.88 11.65
CA ILE A 160 10.73 5.01 10.48
C ILE A 160 10.00 5.68 9.32
N ASN A 161 10.66 5.85 8.18
CA ASN A 161 10.05 6.34 6.95
C ASN A 161 10.63 5.55 5.75
N GLU A 162 10.28 5.96 4.52
CA GLU A 162 10.77 5.28 3.32
C GLU A 162 12.31 5.28 3.20
N TYR A 163 12.99 6.27 3.78
CA TYR A 163 14.45 6.43 3.77
C TYR A 163 15.14 5.82 5.01
N LEU A 164 14.48 5.84 6.17
CA LEU A 164 14.99 5.38 7.46
C LEU A 164 14.26 4.13 7.90
N GLN A 165 14.90 2.97 7.72
CA GLN A 165 14.33 1.67 8.07
C GLN A 165 15.19 0.92 9.10
N ASN A 166 14.52 0.21 10.01
CA ASN A 166 15.16 -0.56 11.09
C ASN A 166 15.68 -1.92 10.60
N ASN A 167 16.76 -1.87 9.82
CA ASN A 167 17.34 -3.02 9.12
C ASN A 167 18.69 -3.42 9.72
N PHE A 168 19.06 -4.69 9.59
CA PHE A 168 20.45 -5.11 9.79
C PHE A 168 21.32 -4.50 8.69
N VAL A 169 22.57 -4.14 9.03
CA VAL A 169 23.52 -3.58 8.05
C VAL A 169 23.86 -4.61 6.98
N LEU A 170 23.93 -5.88 7.36
CA LEU A 170 24.08 -6.99 6.42
C LEU A 170 22.74 -7.27 5.72
N LYS A 171 22.67 -6.97 4.42
CA LYS A 171 21.48 -7.11 3.57
C LYS A 171 20.96 -8.56 3.44
N ASN A 172 21.77 -9.56 3.80
CA ASN A 172 21.39 -10.97 3.74
C ASN A 172 20.59 -11.44 4.97
N ILE A 173 20.40 -10.60 5.99
CA ILE A 173 19.57 -10.91 7.16
C ILE A 173 18.15 -10.42 6.90
N ALA A 174 17.17 -11.32 7.02
CA ALA A 174 15.76 -11.01 6.77
C ALA A 174 15.24 -9.88 7.68
N HIS A 175 14.49 -8.95 7.08
CA HIS A 175 13.89 -7.82 7.77
C HIS A 175 12.96 -8.27 8.89
N ASN A 176 13.12 -7.69 10.08
CA ASN A 176 12.26 -7.89 11.27
C ASN A 176 12.16 -9.34 11.81
N ALA A 177 12.95 -10.28 11.30
CA ALA A 177 12.94 -11.68 11.74
C ALA A 177 13.72 -11.90 13.04
N TYR A 178 14.77 -11.10 13.28
CA TYR A 178 15.66 -11.24 14.43
C TYR A 178 15.79 -9.96 15.26
N ILE A 179 15.97 -10.17 16.56
CA ILE A 179 16.22 -9.16 17.57
C ILE A 179 17.66 -9.31 18.05
N VAL A 180 18.35 -8.18 18.21
CA VAL A 180 19.65 -8.12 18.87
C VAL A 180 19.39 -8.02 20.36
N SER A 181 19.86 -9.01 21.13
CA SER A 181 19.72 -9.05 22.58
C SER A 181 21.08 -8.83 23.24
N PRO A 182 21.21 -7.86 24.17
CA PRO A 182 22.42 -7.72 24.98
C PRO A 182 22.60 -8.89 25.95
N VAL A 183 21.52 -9.62 26.28
CA VAL A 183 21.59 -10.82 27.12
C VAL A 183 22.14 -11.98 26.31
N ILE A 184 23.19 -12.62 26.81
CA ILE A 184 23.85 -13.75 26.14
C ILE A 184 22.97 -15.01 26.29
N THR A 185 22.49 -15.55 25.17
CA THR A 185 21.77 -16.83 25.09
C THR A 185 22.65 -17.86 24.40
N GLU A 186 22.69 -19.10 24.86
CA GLU A 186 23.67 -20.11 24.39
C GLU A 186 23.57 -20.45 22.90
N ASN A 187 22.39 -20.31 22.30
CA ASN A 187 22.14 -20.85 20.96
C ASN A 187 22.64 -19.99 19.80
N ALA A 188 22.81 -18.66 19.95
CA ALA A 188 23.15 -17.79 18.82
C ALA A 188 23.93 -16.55 19.27
N VAL A 189 25.17 -16.76 19.73
CA VAL A 189 26.07 -15.72 20.23
C VAL A 189 26.97 -15.17 19.13
N VAL A 190 27.11 -13.84 19.11
CA VAL A 190 28.08 -13.15 18.26
C VAL A 190 29.38 -12.92 19.03
N HIS A 191 30.49 -13.30 18.41
CA HIS A 191 31.82 -13.25 19.03
C HIS A 191 32.71 -12.20 18.37
N SER A 192 33.56 -11.57 19.17
CA SER A 192 34.67 -10.73 18.70
C SER A 192 35.83 -11.58 18.16
N LEU A 193 36.87 -10.92 17.66
CA LEU A 193 38.11 -11.54 17.21
C LEU A 193 38.89 -12.23 18.34
N SER A 194 38.79 -11.73 19.57
CA SER A 194 39.41 -12.34 20.76
C SER A 194 38.56 -13.47 21.38
N GLY A 195 37.38 -13.76 20.82
CA GLY A 195 36.45 -14.76 21.32
C GLY A 195 35.45 -14.26 22.37
N GLN A 196 35.58 -13.01 22.84
CA GLN A 196 34.63 -12.38 23.76
C GLN A 196 33.21 -12.36 23.17
N LYS A 197 32.22 -12.76 23.98
CA LYS A 197 30.80 -12.76 23.61
C LYS A 197 30.28 -11.32 23.64
N LEU A 198 29.78 -10.81 22.51
CA LEU A 198 29.31 -9.43 22.39
C LEU A 198 27.82 -9.27 22.66
N PHE A 199 26.99 -10.07 21.99
CA PHE A 199 25.53 -10.06 22.10
C PHE A 199 24.96 -11.35 21.51
N SER A 200 23.66 -11.60 21.69
CA SER A 200 22.98 -12.74 21.07
C SER A 200 21.89 -12.32 20.08
N ILE A 201 21.55 -13.23 19.18
CA ILE A 201 20.50 -13.06 18.16
C ILE A 201 19.31 -13.95 18.52
N ILE A 202 18.14 -13.34 18.68
CA ILE A 202 16.90 -14.03 19.03
C ILE A 202 15.91 -13.91 17.87
N GLU A 203 15.27 -15.02 17.50
CA GLU A 203 14.18 -15.02 16.52
C GLU A 203 12.91 -14.42 17.12
N LYS A 204 12.33 -13.41 16.45
CA LYS A 204 11.20 -12.62 16.96
C LYS A 204 9.89 -13.43 17.02
N ASN A 205 9.68 -14.35 16.07
CA ASN A 205 8.49 -15.21 16.02
C ASN A 205 8.91 -16.66 15.74
N LYS A 206 8.52 -17.60 16.62
CA LYS A 206 8.66 -19.05 16.39
C LYS A 206 7.61 -19.62 15.42
N GLU A 207 6.65 -18.81 14.95
CA GLU A 207 5.79 -19.28 13.87
C GLU A 207 6.64 -19.49 12.62
N PRO A 208 6.52 -20.64 11.94
CA PRO A 208 7.22 -20.88 10.69
C PRO A 208 6.67 -19.89 9.67
N ASN A 209 7.29 -18.73 9.60
CA ASN A 209 7.13 -17.80 8.50
C ASN A 209 7.65 -18.53 7.26
N PHE A 210 6.75 -19.27 6.59
CA PHE A 210 6.95 -19.78 5.23
C PHE A 210 6.99 -18.59 4.27
N ARG A 211 8.01 -17.73 4.42
CA ARG A 211 8.36 -16.73 3.43
C ARG A 211 9.23 -17.44 2.41
N ASN A 212 8.68 -17.65 1.23
CA ASN A 212 9.42 -18.24 0.14
C ASN A 212 10.55 -17.28 -0.27
N ASN A 213 11.73 -17.81 -0.56
CA ASN A 213 12.81 -17.05 -1.15
C ASN A 213 12.39 -16.50 -2.53
N ASN A 214 12.82 -15.30 -2.90
CA ASN A 214 12.56 -14.70 -4.21
C ASN A 214 12.92 -15.65 -5.37
N ALA A 215 14.03 -16.39 -5.27
CA ALA A 215 14.41 -17.38 -6.28
C ALA A 215 13.40 -18.55 -6.35
N SER A 216 12.96 -19.05 -5.20
CA SER A 216 11.93 -20.09 -5.10
C SER A 216 10.59 -19.62 -5.68
N ILE A 217 10.21 -18.35 -5.44
CA ILE A 217 9.00 -17.74 -6.00
C ILE A 217 9.03 -17.78 -7.53
N TRP A 218 10.12 -17.32 -8.15
CA TRP A 218 10.27 -17.32 -9.61
C TRP A 218 10.18 -18.72 -10.20
N LEU A 219 10.83 -19.71 -9.57
CA LEU A 219 10.74 -21.10 -9.99
C LEU A 219 9.30 -21.66 -9.88
N ARG A 220 8.58 -21.36 -8.81
CA ARG A 220 7.17 -21.76 -8.62
C ARG A 220 6.23 -21.07 -9.61
N LEU A 221 6.48 -19.80 -9.94
CA LEU A 221 5.74 -19.09 -10.99
C LEU A 221 5.99 -19.72 -12.35
N MET A 222 7.25 -20.01 -12.70
CA MET A 222 7.58 -20.71 -13.95
C MET A 222 6.95 -22.11 -14.01
N ALA A 223 7.00 -22.88 -12.92
CA ALA A 223 6.34 -24.18 -12.84
C ALA A 223 4.82 -24.05 -13.05
N SER A 224 4.20 -23.02 -12.48
CA SER A 224 2.76 -22.75 -12.63
C SER A 224 2.41 -22.39 -14.09
N VAL A 225 3.24 -21.60 -14.78
CA VAL A 225 3.09 -21.30 -16.22
C VAL A 225 3.16 -22.58 -17.06
N LEU A 226 4.09 -23.49 -16.77
CA LEU A 226 4.18 -24.78 -17.45
C LEU A 226 2.93 -25.65 -17.22
N VAL A 227 2.41 -25.68 -15.99
CA VAL A 227 1.17 -26.40 -15.68
C VAL A 227 -0.02 -25.81 -16.43
N PHE A 228 -0.14 -24.47 -16.49
CA PHE A 228 -1.18 -23.82 -17.29
C PHE A 228 -1.04 -24.12 -18.79
N PHE A 229 0.20 -24.22 -19.29
CA PHE A 229 0.45 -24.63 -20.67
C PHE A 229 0.03 -26.08 -20.92
N VAL A 230 0.28 -27.01 -19.99
CA VAL A 230 -0.23 -28.38 -20.06
C VAL A 230 -1.76 -28.42 -20.10
N VAL A 231 -2.43 -27.66 -19.22
CA VAL A 231 -3.89 -27.52 -19.23
C VAL A 231 -4.38 -27.02 -20.59
N HIS A 232 -3.69 -26.04 -21.18
CA HIS A 232 -4.00 -25.53 -22.51
C HIS A 232 -3.93 -26.64 -23.58
N LEU A 233 -2.84 -27.41 -23.61
CA LEU A 233 -2.64 -28.51 -24.58
C LEU A 233 -3.70 -29.61 -24.43
N ILE A 234 -4.08 -29.95 -23.19
CA ILE A 234 -5.15 -30.92 -22.94
C ILE A 234 -6.48 -30.40 -23.48
N CYS A 235 -6.79 -29.11 -23.30
CA CYS A 235 -8.00 -28.50 -23.86
C CYS A 235 -7.98 -28.53 -25.40
N LEU A 236 -6.84 -28.27 -26.04
CA LEU A 236 -6.69 -28.39 -27.50
C LEU A 236 -6.89 -29.82 -28.00
N TYR A 237 -6.40 -30.83 -27.28
CA TYR A 237 -6.63 -32.22 -27.64
C TYR A 237 -8.12 -32.59 -27.57
N PHE A 238 -8.81 -32.21 -26.48
CA PHE A 238 -10.23 -32.50 -26.33
C PHE A 238 -11.14 -31.65 -27.22
N LEU A 239 -10.68 -30.48 -27.68
CA LEU A 239 -11.37 -29.67 -28.67
C LEU A 239 -11.63 -30.47 -29.95
N HIS A 240 -10.63 -31.20 -30.45
CA HIS A 240 -10.76 -32.01 -31.66
C HIS A 240 -11.62 -33.27 -31.45
N LYS A 241 -11.62 -33.85 -30.24
CA LYS A 241 -12.33 -35.11 -29.96
C LYS A 241 -13.78 -34.96 -29.50
N ARG A 242 -14.08 -33.94 -28.71
CA ARG A 242 -15.38 -33.74 -28.06
C ARG A 242 -16.01 -32.37 -28.36
N GLY A 243 -15.37 -31.55 -29.18
CA GLY A 243 -15.86 -30.25 -29.61
C GLY A 243 -15.54 -29.11 -28.63
N ILE A 244 -15.91 -27.90 -29.06
CA ILE A 244 -15.52 -26.64 -28.40
C ILE A 244 -16.09 -26.48 -26.99
N PHE A 245 -17.35 -26.84 -26.80
CA PHE A 245 -18.03 -26.63 -25.52
C PHE A 245 -17.44 -27.51 -24.42
N PHE A 246 -17.06 -28.75 -24.74
CA PHE A 246 -16.39 -29.63 -23.79
C PHE A 246 -15.00 -29.11 -23.43
N ALA A 247 -14.20 -28.69 -24.42
CA ALA A 247 -12.88 -28.12 -24.17
C ALA A 247 -12.93 -26.81 -23.37
N ALA A 248 -13.90 -25.93 -23.65
CA ALA A 248 -14.12 -24.72 -22.89
C ALA A 248 -14.55 -25.03 -21.44
N ALA A 249 -15.48 -25.96 -21.24
CA ALA A 249 -15.89 -26.40 -19.91
C ALA A 249 -14.71 -26.98 -19.10
N LEU A 250 -13.87 -27.79 -19.74
CA LEU A 250 -12.65 -28.34 -19.11
C LEU A 250 -11.70 -27.22 -18.66
N LEU A 251 -11.46 -26.23 -19.51
CA LEU A 251 -10.62 -25.07 -19.16
C LEU A 251 -11.23 -24.29 -17.99
N LEU A 252 -12.54 -24.02 -18.04
CA LEU A 252 -13.24 -23.29 -16.97
C LEU A 252 -13.12 -24.01 -15.62
N VAL A 253 -13.38 -25.32 -15.60
CA VAL A 253 -13.26 -26.14 -14.39
C VAL A 253 -11.82 -26.13 -13.87
N ALA A 254 -10.82 -26.29 -14.75
CA ALA A 254 -9.42 -26.23 -14.34
C ALA A 254 -9.08 -24.88 -13.69
N LEU A 255 -9.46 -23.76 -14.31
CA LEU A 255 -9.23 -22.41 -13.77
C LEU A 255 -9.92 -22.20 -12.41
N LEU A 256 -11.16 -22.69 -12.25
CA LEU A 256 -11.88 -22.61 -10.99
C LEU A 256 -11.22 -23.46 -9.89
N VAL A 257 -10.78 -24.68 -10.21
CA VAL A 257 -10.05 -25.54 -9.27
C VAL A 257 -8.76 -24.85 -8.83
N PHE A 258 -7.97 -24.31 -9.76
CA PHE A 258 -6.77 -23.53 -9.41
C PHE A 258 -7.11 -22.34 -8.53
N ARG A 259 -8.23 -21.66 -8.79
CA ARG A 259 -8.61 -20.51 -7.96
C ARG A 259 -9.05 -20.87 -6.56
N ILE A 260 -9.90 -21.89 -6.42
CA ILE A 260 -10.34 -22.39 -5.12
C ILE A 260 -9.12 -22.90 -4.33
N ALA A 261 -8.24 -23.66 -4.97
CA ALA A 261 -7.00 -24.13 -4.36
C ALA A 261 -6.12 -22.97 -3.88
N GLY A 262 -5.94 -21.92 -4.70
CA GLY A 262 -5.15 -20.74 -4.32
C GLY A 262 -5.74 -19.93 -3.15
N TYR A 263 -7.04 -20.03 -2.88
CA TYR A 263 -7.67 -19.39 -1.72
C TYR A 263 -7.58 -20.23 -0.44
N LEU A 264 -7.57 -21.56 -0.56
CA LEU A 264 -7.63 -22.49 0.57
C LEU A 264 -6.25 -23.02 0.99
N LEU A 265 -5.31 -23.14 0.05
CA LEU A 265 -4.02 -23.78 0.27
C LEU A 265 -2.89 -22.73 0.16
N PRO A 266 -1.97 -22.66 1.13
CA PRO A 266 -0.77 -21.83 1.02
C PRO A 266 0.30 -22.42 0.07
N ILE A 267 0.05 -23.62 -0.47
CA ILE A 267 0.97 -24.38 -1.35
C ILE A 267 0.34 -24.42 -2.76
N PRO A 268 1.10 -24.20 -3.85
CA PRO A 268 2.56 -24.07 -3.89
C PRO A 268 3.08 -22.66 -3.55
N LEU A 269 2.28 -21.62 -3.68
CA LEU A 269 2.70 -20.24 -3.43
C LEU A 269 1.82 -19.60 -2.36
N ASN A 270 2.43 -19.15 -1.26
CA ASN A 270 1.73 -18.35 -0.26
C ASN A 270 1.59 -16.92 -0.78
N LEU A 271 0.57 -16.69 -1.63
CA LEU A 271 0.35 -15.40 -2.29
C LEU A 271 0.16 -14.26 -1.28
N ARG A 272 -0.35 -14.55 -0.08
CA ARG A 272 -0.57 -13.56 0.98
C ARG A 272 0.72 -12.98 1.57
N GLN A 273 1.89 -13.52 1.23
CA GLN A 273 3.17 -12.94 1.66
C GLN A 273 3.51 -11.63 0.92
N PHE A 274 2.84 -11.32 -0.19
CA PHE A 274 3.10 -10.12 -0.99
C PHE A 274 2.06 -9.03 -0.71
N GLU A 275 2.52 -7.78 -0.67
CA GLU A 275 1.66 -6.60 -0.49
C GLU A 275 0.57 -6.47 -1.57
N LEU A 276 0.81 -7.01 -2.78
CA LEU A 276 -0.21 -7.06 -3.84
C LEU A 276 -1.48 -7.84 -3.43
N PHE A 277 -1.34 -8.77 -2.49
CA PHE A 277 -2.44 -9.58 -1.95
C PHE A 277 -2.96 -9.06 -0.60
N ASP A 278 -2.54 -7.86 -0.18
CA ASP A 278 -3.04 -7.18 1.02
C ASP A 278 -4.40 -6.53 0.73
N PRO A 279 -5.48 -6.90 1.47
CA PRO A 279 -6.78 -6.26 1.36
C PRO A 279 -6.77 -4.74 1.64
N ALA A 280 -5.77 -4.23 2.37
CA ALA A 280 -5.65 -2.80 2.65
C ALA A 280 -5.33 -1.97 1.39
N VAL A 281 -4.70 -2.57 0.38
CA VAL A 281 -4.41 -1.89 -0.90
C VAL A 281 -5.68 -1.81 -1.77
N TYR A 282 -6.41 -2.93 -1.86
CA TYR A 282 -7.70 -3.04 -2.54
C TYR A 282 -8.46 -4.23 -1.97
N GLY A 283 -9.73 -4.04 -1.60
CA GLY A 283 -10.57 -5.14 -1.12
C GLY A 283 -12.04 -4.79 -1.28
N SER A 284 -12.69 -5.35 -2.28
CA SER A 284 -14.10 -5.01 -2.61
C SER A 284 -15.08 -6.10 -2.17
N SER A 285 -14.70 -7.38 -2.24
CA SER A 285 -15.60 -8.48 -1.87
C SER A 285 -14.84 -9.76 -1.48
N GLY A 286 -15.58 -10.77 -1.01
CA GLY A 286 -15.01 -12.08 -0.67
C GLY A 286 -14.32 -12.82 -1.84
N ILE A 287 -14.62 -12.45 -3.10
CA ILE A 287 -13.97 -12.95 -4.34
C ILE A 287 -12.87 -12.00 -4.82
N LEU A 288 -13.03 -10.69 -4.59
CA LEU A 288 -12.09 -9.62 -4.92
C LEU A 288 -11.39 -9.13 -3.65
N ARG A 289 -10.65 -10.05 -3.00
CA ARG A 289 -10.04 -9.81 -1.68
C ARG A 289 -8.82 -8.88 -1.74
N SER A 290 -8.16 -8.82 -2.89
CA SER A 290 -6.91 -8.10 -3.10
C SER A 290 -6.70 -7.70 -4.56
N LEU A 291 -5.78 -6.76 -4.83
CA LEU A 291 -5.45 -6.33 -6.20
C LEU A 291 -4.84 -7.49 -7.01
N GLY A 292 -3.98 -8.29 -6.36
CA GLY A 292 -3.40 -9.49 -6.95
C GLY A 292 -4.48 -10.52 -7.29
N ASP A 293 -5.51 -10.63 -6.45
CA ASP A 293 -6.60 -11.53 -6.74
C ASP A 293 -7.44 -11.09 -7.94
N LEU A 294 -7.72 -9.80 -8.03
CA LEU A 294 -8.40 -9.22 -9.19
C LEU A 294 -7.57 -9.44 -10.47
N LEU A 295 -6.26 -9.22 -10.42
CA LEU A 295 -5.36 -9.41 -11.57
C LEU A 295 -5.43 -10.86 -12.09
N ILE A 296 -5.30 -11.86 -11.20
CA ILE A 296 -5.39 -13.28 -11.60
C ILE A 296 -6.76 -13.59 -12.18
N ASN A 297 -7.85 -13.12 -11.55
CA ASN A 297 -9.21 -13.37 -12.02
C ASN A 297 -9.44 -12.80 -13.43
N VAL A 298 -8.97 -11.58 -13.67
CA VAL A 298 -9.08 -10.91 -14.98
C VAL A 298 -8.22 -11.59 -16.04
N LEU A 299 -7.00 -12.02 -15.71
CA LEU A 299 -6.14 -12.77 -16.62
C LEU A 299 -6.75 -14.14 -16.99
N PHE A 300 -7.33 -14.86 -16.01
CA PHE A 300 -8.00 -16.14 -16.24
C PHE A 300 -9.26 -15.97 -17.09
N ALA A 301 -10.07 -14.94 -16.81
CA ALA A 301 -11.22 -14.60 -17.63
C ALA A 301 -10.80 -14.27 -19.07
N LEU A 302 -9.77 -13.45 -19.25
CA LEU A 302 -9.24 -13.09 -20.56
C LEU A 302 -8.70 -14.31 -21.32
N TRP A 303 -8.00 -15.22 -20.63
CA TRP A 303 -7.52 -16.47 -21.22
C TRP A 303 -8.68 -17.36 -21.69
N PHE A 304 -9.68 -17.58 -20.84
CA PHE A 304 -10.87 -18.34 -21.18
C PHE A 304 -11.64 -17.74 -22.36
N ILE A 305 -11.93 -16.44 -22.32
CA ILE A 305 -12.66 -15.74 -23.39
C ILE A 305 -11.87 -15.78 -24.71
N SER A 306 -10.54 -15.60 -24.66
CA SER A 306 -9.69 -15.65 -25.84
C SER A 306 -9.64 -17.05 -26.45
N PHE A 307 -9.54 -18.09 -25.62
CA PHE A 307 -9.61 -19.49 -26.05
C PHE A 307 -10.93 -19.79 -26.73
N PHE A 308 -12.05 -19.46 -26.06
CA PHE A 308 -13.39 -19.68 -26.58
C PHE A 308 -13.60 -18.95 -27.91
N ARG A 309 -13.22 -17.66 -27.99
CA ARG A 309 -13.35 -16.86 -29.20
C ARG A 309 -12.59 -17.46 -30.38
N LYS A 310 -11.30 -17.79 -30.20
CA LYS A 310 -10.42 -18.29 -31.27
C LYS A 310 -11.06 -19.47 -31.98
N PHE A 311 -11.56 -20.44 -31.23
CA PHE A 311 -12.14 -21.64 -31.80
C PHE A 311 -13.59 -21.44 -32.25
N LEU A 312 -14.36 -20.58 -31.60
CA LEU A 312 -15.74 -20.30 -32.00
C LEU A 312 -15.80 -19.69 -33.41
N LEU A 313 -14.90 -18.75 -33.71
CA LEU A 313 -14.82 -18.09 -35.02
C LEU A 313 -14.38 -19.02 -36.15
N GLN A 314 -13.70 -20.13 -35.82
CA GLN A 314 -13.28 -21.15 -36.79
C GLN A 314 -14.39 -22.16 -37.12
N LEU A 315 -15.39 -22.31 -36.25
CA LEU A 315 -16.52 -23.20 -36.48
C LEU A 315 -17.45 -22.58 -37.53
N ASN A 316 -17.69 -23.28 -38.64
CA ASN A 316 -18.74 -22.89 -39.57
C ASN A 316 -20.13 -23.32 -39.03
N ILE A 317 -20.62 -22.62 -38.01
CA ILE A 317 -21.86 -22.97 -37.27
C ILE A 317 -23.09 -22.98 -38.20
N ARG A 318 -23.04 -22.25 -39.33
CA ARG A 318 -24.12 -22.21 -40.33
C ARG A 318 -24.49 -23.57 -40.94
N ALA A 319 -23.62 -24.59 -40.82
CA ALA A 319 -23.80 -25.90 -41.46
C ALA A 319 -24.22 -27.04 -40.51
N LEU A 320 -24.29 -26.83 -39.20
CA LEU A 320 -24.30 -27.92 -38.19
C LEU A 320 -25.64 -28.11 -37.46
N VAL A 321 -26.79 -28.01 -38.17
CA VAL A 321 -28.18 -28.14 -37.66
C VAL A 321 -28.80 -26.79 -37.31
N SER A 322 -29.96 -26.48 -37.91
CA SER A 322 -30.79 -25.34 -37.51
C SER A 322 -31.56 -25.70 -36.24
N PRO A 323 -31.19 -25.17 -35.05
CA PRO A 323 -31.93 -25.43 -33.84
C PRO A 323 -33.39 -24.94 -33.99
N GLY A 324 -34.32 -25.62 -33.33
CA GLY A 324 -35.72 -25.21 -33.28
C GLY A 324 -35.89 -23.79 -32.75
N LEU A 325 -37.00 -23.14 -33.10
CA LEU A 325 -37.26 -21.72 -32.79
C LEU A 325 -37.10 -21.40 -31.30
N PHE A 326 -37.56 -22.29 -30.41
CA PHE A 326 -37.41 -22.15 -28.96
C PHE A 326 -35.94 -22.05 -28.52
N VAL A 327 -35.08 -22.94 -29.02
CA VAL A 327 -33.66 -22.97 -28.68
C VAL A 327 -32.94 -21.72 -29.20
N LYS A 328 -33.33 -21.21 -30.39
CA LYS A 328 -32.80 -19.95 -30.91
C LYS A 328 -33.10 -18.76 -29.98
N TRP A 329 -34.33 -18.66 -29.50
CA TRP A 329 -34.73 -17.61 -28.55
C TRP A 329 -34.04 -17.77 -27.19
N LEU A 330 -33.98 -18.99 -26.66
CA LEU A 330 -33.28 -19.27 -25.40
C LEU A 330 -31.81 -18.84 -25.47
N LEU A 331 -31.10 -19.20 -26.55
CA LEU A 331 -29.70 -18.82 -26.75
C LEU A 331 -29.54 -17.30 -26.95
N THR A 332 -30.51 -16.64 -27.59
CA THR A 332 -30.50 -15.17 -27.77
C THR A 332 -30.68 -14.44 -26.44
N ILE A 333 -31.65 -14.88 -25.64
CA ILE A 333 -31.91 -14.36 -24.30
C ILE A 333 -30.70 -14.59 -23.40
N LEU A 334 -30.10 -15.79 -23.44
CA LEU A 334 -28.89 -16.10 -22.69
C LEU A 334 -27.71 -15.21 -23.11
N ALA A 335 -27.51 -15.00 -24.41
CA ALA A 335 -26.45 -14.12 -24.91
C ALA A 335 -26.66 -12.65 -24.50
N ALA A 336 -27.89 -12.16 -24.57
CA ALA A 336 -28.24 -10.82 -24.09
C ALA A 336 -28.01 -10.68 -22.58
N PHE A 337 -28.41 -11.69 -21.79
CA PHE A 337 -28.16 -11.74 -20.35
C PHE A 337 -26.67 -11.72 -20.03
N ILE A 338 -25.85 -12.57 -20.68
CA ILE A 338 -24.40 -12.60 -20.48
C ILE A 338 -23.77 -11.25 -20.82
N LEU A 339 -24.19 -10.60 -21.91
CA LEU A 339 -23.68 -9.28 -22.29
C LEU A 339 -24.00 -8.21 -21.24
N LEU A 340 -25.25 -8.17 -20.76
CA LEU A 340 -25.67 -7.23 -19.71
C LEU A 340 -24.93 -7.51 -18.40
N ALA A 341 -24.87 -8.77 -17.95
CA ALA A 341 -24.14 -9.16 -16.76
C ALA A 341 -22.65 -8.78 -16.85
N ALA A 342 -22.00 -9.05 -18.00
CA ALA A 342 -20.61 -8.66 -18.22
C ALA A 342 -20.42 -7.13 -18.18
N THR A 343 -21.40 -6.35 -18.67
CA THR A 343 -21.35 -4.89 -18.61
C THR A 343 -21.39 -4.41 -17.16
N PHE A 344 -22.39 -4.85 -16.39
CA PHE A 344 -22.54 -4.44 -15.00
C PHE A 344 -21.38 -4.90 -14.11
N ILE A 345 -20.92 -6.15 -14.27
CA ILE A 345 -19.78 -6.69 -13.53
C ILE A 345 -18.50 -5.90 -13.85
N SER A 346 -18.21 -5.67 -15.14
CA SER A 346 -17.00 -4.93 -15.54
C SER A 346 -17.03 -3.50 -15.02
N SER A 347 -18.18 -2.83 -15.15
CA SER A 347 -18.40 -1.48 -14.64
C SER A 347 -18.22 -1.42 -13.11
N HIS A 348 -18.82 -2.35 -12.37
CA HIS A 348 -18.69 -2.41 -10.92
C HIS A 348 -17.23 -2.63 -10.49
N ILE A 349 -16.50 -3.52 -11.16
CA ILE A 349 -15.08 -3.74 -10.89
C ILE A 349 -14.28 -2.46 -11.13
N ILE A 350 -14.49 -1.77 -12.27
CA ILE A 350 -13.80 -0.51 -12.58
C ILE A 350 -14.08 0.54 -11.49
N ARG A 351 -15.34 0.68 -11.03
CA ARG A 351 -15.70 1.61 -9.96
C ARG A 351 -15.03 1.25 -8.64
N SER A 352 -15.14 -0.01 -8.22
CA SER A 352 -14.54 -0.50 -6.96
C SER A 352 -13.02 -0.29 -6.94
N LEU A 353 -12.35 -0.42 -8.09
CA LEU A 353 -10.91 -0.22 -8.19
C LEU A 353 -10.50 1.22 -7.86
N VAL A 354 -11.39 2.19 -8.05
CA VAL A 354 -11.15 3.60 -7.74
C VAL A 354 -11.72 3.98 -6.37
N SER A 355 -12.96 3.60 -6.07
CA SER A 355 -13.65 3.97 -4.83
C SER A 355 -13.12 3.21 -3.61
N ASP A 356 -12.89 1.91 -3.74
CA ASP A 356 -12.65 0.98 -2.61
C ASP A 356 -11.16 0.63 -2.46
N SER A 357 -10.27 1.32 -3.17
CA SER A 357 -8.83 1.11 -3.13
C SER A 357 -8.08 2.30 -2.54
N GLN A 358 -6.87 2.06 -2.05
CA GLN A 358 -5.90 3.10 -1.71
C GLN A 358 -5.00 3.45 -2.91
N ILE A 359 -5.31 2.93 -4.11
CA ILE A 359 -4.50 3.12 -5.31
C ILE A 359 -4.78 4.51 -5.87
N SER A 360 -3.71 5.29 -6.10
CA SER A 360 -3.83 6.57 -6.77
C SER A 360 -4.05 6.36 -8.27
N PHE A 361 -5.16 6.90 -8.78
CA PHE A 361 -5.40 7.12 -10.22
C PHE A 361 -5.30 8.61 -10.57
N ASP A 362 -4.66 9.42 -9.72
CA ASP A 362 -4.37 10.83 -10.01
C ASP A 362 -3.17 10.94 -10.95
N VAL A 363 -3.46 10.91 -12.24
CA VAL A 363 -2.46 11.00 -13.33
C VAL A 363 -1.85 12.40 -13.47
N ILE A 364 -2.41 13.43 -12.82
CA ILE A 364 -1.84 14.77 -12.83
C ILE A 364 -0.64 14.82 -11.89
N ASN A 365 -0.75 14.19 -10.73
CA ASN A 365 0.37 14.05 -9.81
C ASN A 365 1.18 12.78 -10.11
N PHE A 366 2.14 12.90 -11.03
CA PHE A 366 3.02 11.80 -11.45
C PHE A 366 3.68 11.07 -10.26
N PHE A 367 4.07 11.79 -9.21
CA PHE A 367 4.71 11.20 -8.02
C PHE A 367 3.76 10.36 -7.16
N SER A 368 2.44 10.50 -7.35
CA SER A 368 1.45 9.66 -6.67
C SER A 368 1.28 8.29 -7.34
N LEU A 369 1.75 8.12 -8.57
CA LEU A 369 1.63 6.87 -9.32
C LEU A 369 2.71 5.88 -8.86
N ASN A 370 2.28 4.69 -8.44
CA ASN A 370 3.16 3.63 -7.98
C ASN A 370 2.92 2.33 -8.76
N LEU A 371 3.60 1.25 -8.35
CA LEU A 371 3.45 -0.07 -8.99
C LEU A 371 1.99 -0.55 -8.98
N TYR A 372 1.22 -0.25 -7.92
CA TYR A 372 -0.20 -0.61 -7.82
C TYR A 372 -1.05 0.14 -8.85
N SER A 373 -0.76 1.42 -9.13
CA SER A 373 -1.40 2.18 -10.19
C SER A 373 -1.16 1.54 -11.56
N VAL A 374 0.08 1.12 -11.85
CA VAL A 374 0.43 0.45 -13.12
C VAL A 374 -0.32 -0.87 -13.27
N ILE A 375 -0.36 -1.70 -12.21
CA ILE A 375 -1.12 -2.95 -12.22
C ILE A 375 -2.62 -2.66 -12.37
N GLY A 376 -3.14 -1.64 -11.71
CA GLY A 376 -4.52 -1.18 -11.86
C GLY A 376 -4.87 -0.82 -13.31
N PHE A 377 -4.03 -0.03 -13.98
CA PHE A 377 -4.21 0.27 -15.41
C PHE A 377 -4.15 -0.98 -16.29
N MET A 378 -3.26 -1.93 -16.01
CA MET A 378 -3.19 -3.20 -16.73
C MET A 378 -4.48 -4.02 -16.56
N VAL A 379 -5.02 -4.11 -15.34
CA VAL A 379 -6.28 -4.78 -15.04
C VAL A 379 -7.43 -4.15 -15.83
N LEU A 380 -7.54 -2.82 -15.83
CA LEU A 380 -8.57 -2.08 -16.57
C LEU A 380 -8.49 -2.37 -18.08
N CYS A 381 -7.27 -2.41 -18.63
CA CYS A 381 -7.05 -2.77 -20.03
C CYS A 381 -7.49 -4.21 -20.34
N CYS A 382 -7.14 -5.16 -19.48
CA CYS A 382 -7.55 -6.55 -19.65
C CYS A 382 -9.08 -6.74 -19.54
N ILE A 383 -9.76 -5.99 -18.68
CA ILE A 383 -11.24 -5.96 -18.59
C ILE A 383 -11.83 -5.46 -19.91
N GLY A 384 -11.34 -4.33 -20.45
CA GLY A 384 -11.82 -3.78 -21.72
C GLY A 384 -11.63 -4.75 -22.90
N ILE A 385 -10.44 -5.35 -23.02
CA ILE A 385 -10.15 -6.35 -24.06
C ILE A 385 -11.02 -7.61 -23.88
N GLY A 386 -11.16 -8.10 -22.65
CA GLY A 386 -11.99 -9.25 -22.32
C GLY A 386 -13.46 -9.03 -22.67
N PHE A 387 -14.02 -7.88 -22.30
CA PHE A 387 -15.39 -7.48 -22.64
C PHE A 387 -15.59 -7.43 -24.16
N PHE A 388 -14.66 -6.83 -24.90
CA PHE A 388 -14.70 -6.77 -26.35
C PHE A 388 -14.67 -8.15 -27.02
N PHE A 389 -13.82 -9.05 -26.54
CA PHE A 389 -13.71 -10.40 -27.07
C PHE A 389 -14.93 -11.27 -26.75
N LEU A 390 -15.50 -11.09 -25.55
CA LEU A 390 -16.72 -11.76 -25.15
C LEU A 390 -17.89 -11.31 -26.03
N SER A 391 -18.07 -9.99 -26.20
CA SER A 391 -19.16 -9.45 -27.00
C SER A 391 -19.06 -9.89 -28.47
N GLN A 392 -17.87 -9.93 -29.06
CA GLN A 392 -17.67 -10.51 -30.39
C GLN A 392 -18.13 -11.97 -30.48
N SER A 393 -17.78 -12.78 -29.47
CA SER A 393 -18.14 -14.19 -29.44
C SER A 393 -19.66 -14.37 -29.38
N LEU A 394 -20.35 -13.57 -28.55
CA LEU A 394 -21.81 -13.54 -28.45
C LEU A 394 -22.46 -13.08 -29.76
N MET A 395 -21.91 -12.04 -30.40
CA MET A 395 -22.40 -11.52 -31.68
C MET A 395 -22.26 -12.53 -32.82
N TYR A 396 -21.13 -13.24 -32.86
CA TYR A 396 -20.91 -14.29 -33.83
C TYR A 396 -21.94 -15.42 -33.68
N LEU A 397 -22.18 -15.86 -32.43
CA LEU A 397 -23.19 -16.86 -32.13
C LEU A 397 -24.59 -16.39 -32.53
N TYR A 398 -24.96 -15.15 -32.17
CA TYR A 398 -26.25 -14.57 -32.52
C TYR A 398 -26.47 -14.48 -34.04
N ARG A 399 -25.50 -13.94 -34.80
CA ARG A 399 -25.60 -13.83 -36.26
C ARG A 399 -25.65 -15.20 -36.96
N SER A 400 -25.16 -16.25 -36.32
CA SER A 400 -25.35 -17.61 -36.83
C SER A 400 -26.79 -18.12 -36.64
N LEU A 401 -27.50 -17.65 -35.61
CA LEU A 401 -28.90 -18.03 -35.35
C LEU A 401 -29.88 -17.19 -36.17
N PHE A 402 -29.60 -15.89 -36.31
CA PHE A 402 -30.41 -14.87 -37.02
C PHE A 402 -29.52 -13.98 -37.92
N PRO A 403 -29.24 -14.38 -39.17
CA PRO A 403 -28.26 -13.71 -40.04
C PRO A 403 -28.55 -12.24 -40.39
N ASN A 404 -29.83 -11.84 -40.40
CA ASN A 404 -30.27 -10.53 -40.91
C ASN A 404 -31.00 -9.67 -39.87
N SER A 405 -31.06 -10.08 -38.60
CA SER A 405 -31.96 -9.48 -37.60
C SER A 405 -31.23 -8.79 -36.45
N PHE A 406 -30.11 -8.10 -36.67
CA PHE A 406 -29.34 -7.46 -35.58
C PHE A 406 -30.19 -6.56 -34.66
N ILE A 407 -31.18 -5.87 -35.24
CA ILE A 407 -32.13 -5.03 -34.49
C ILE A 407 -32.90 -5.84 -33.44
N LEU A 408 -33.21 -7.11 -33.71
CA LEU A 408 -33.88 -8.00 -32.77
C LEU A 408 -32.99 -8.30 -31.56
N PHE A 409 -31.67 -8.43 -31.73
CA PHE A 409 -30.75 -8.55 -30.59
C PHE A 409 -30.76 -7.29 -29.72
N ILE A 410 -30.67 -6.11 -30.34
CA ILE A 410 -30.77 -4.84 -29.62
C ILE A 410 -32.11 -4.76 -28.87
N PHE A 411 -33.22 -5.13 -29.51
CA PHE A 411 -34.54 -5.12 -28.89
C PHE A 411 -34.60 -6.01 -27.64
N VAL A 412 -34.05 -7.24 -27.71
CA VAL A 412 -34.00 -8.15 -26.55
C VAL A 412 -33.13 -7.56 -25.43
N VAL A 413 -31.97 -6.99 -25.77
CA VAL A 413 -31.10 -6.31 -24.80
C VAL A 413 -31.81 -5.13 -24.14
N CYS A 414 -32.49 -4.29 -24.92
CA CYS A 414 -33.29 -3.17 -24.40
C CYS A 414 -34.40 -3.66 -23.47
N LEU A 415 -35.14 -4.71 -23.86
CA LEU A 415 -36.22 -5.26 -23.06
C LEU A 415 -35.72 -5.78 -21.71
N MET A 416 -34.61 -6.54 -21.70
CA MET A 416 -34.00 -7.06 -20.47
C MET A 416 -33.39 -5.94 -19.61
N ALA A 417 -32.78 -4.94 -20.23
CA ALA A 417 -32.22 -3.80 -19.54
C ALA A 417 -33.30 -2.94 -18.85
N LEU A 418 -34.39 -2.65 -19.56
CA LEU A 418 -35.52 -1.89 -19.02
C LEU A 418 -36.28 -2.67 -17.95
N SER A 419 -36.44 -3.99 -18.09
CA SER A 419 -37.04 -4.81 -17.03
C SER A 419 -36.19 -4.82 -15.77
N TYR A 420 -34.87 -4.90 -15.92
CA TYR A 420 -33.92 -4.79 -14.80
C TYR A 420 -34.00 -3.43 -14.10
N LEU A 421 -34.02 -2.33 -14.85
CA LEU A 421 -34.20 -0.99 -14.28
C LEU A 421 -35.55 -0.83 -13.57
N SER A 422 -36.62 -1.38 -14.15
CA SER A 422 -37.96 -1.32 -13.56
C SER A 422 -38.00 -2.04 -12.20
N ALA A 423 -37.29 -3.17 -12.06
CA ALA A 423 -37.17 -3.88 -10.80
C ALA A 423 -36.38 -3.09 -9.72
N LEU A 424 -35.56 -2.11 -10.13
CA LEU A 424 -34.75 -1.28 -9.23
C LEU A 424 -35.38 0.08 -8.90
N VAL A 425 -36.59 0.35 -9.37
CA VAL A 425 -37.31 1.61 -9.10
C VAL A 425 -37.38 1.87 -7.60
N GLY A 426 -36.83 3.00 -7.15
CA GLY A 426 -36.70 3.39 -5.74
C GLY A 426 -35.29 3.25 -5.14
N SER A 427 -34.39 2.49 -5.79
CA SER A 427 -32.98 2.30 -5.36
C SER A 427 -31.96 2.92 -6.32
N LEU A 428 -32.41 3.47 -7.45
CA LEU A 428 -31.59 4.12 -8.46
C LEU A 428 -30.97 5.41 -7.88
N SER A 429 -29.68 5.36 -7.55
CA SER A 429 -28.93 6.53 -7.09
C SER A 429 -28.03 7.07 -8.21
N GLY A 430 -28.27 8.30 -8.64
CA GLY A 430 -27.34 9.06 -9.49
C GLY A 430 -27.31 8.69 -10.99
N GLY A 431 -28.29 7.95 -11.52
CA GLY A 431 -28.50 7.75 -12.96
C GLY A 431 -27.38 6.98 -13.68
N TYR A 432 -26.49 6.30 -12.94
CA TYR A 432 -25.34 5.61 -13.51
C TYR A 432 -25.73 4.43 -14.40
N GLU A 433 -26.71 3.65 -13.95
CA GLU A 433 -27.22 2.48 -14.64
C GLU A 433 -27.82 2.86 -15.99
N LEU A 434 -28.49 4.03 -16.06
CA LEU A 434 -28.99 4.58 -17.32
C LEU A 434 -27.86 4.94 -18.28
N TYR A 435 -26.79 5.58 -17.78
CA TYR A 435 -25.61 5.87 -18.59
C TYR A 435 -24.95 4.60 -19.14
N LEU A 436 -24.81 3.55 -18.31
CA LEU A 436 -24.27 2.26 -18.75
C LEU A 436 -25.13 1.62 -19.84
N LEU A 437 -26.45 1.70 -19.73
CA LEU A 437 -27.34 1.14 -20.74
C LEU A 437 -27.24 1.89 -22.06
N LEU A 438 -27.25 3.23 -22.02
CA LEU A 438 -27.00 4.05 -23.21
C LEU A 438 -25.64 3.71 -23.84
N TRP A 439 -24.62 3.49 -23.00
CA TRP A 439 -23.30 3.08 -23.45
C TRP A 439 -23.30 1.70 -24.12
N VAL A 440 -23.99 0.70 -23.57
CA VAL A 440 -24.12 -0.64 -24.19
C VAL A 440 -24.86 -0.56 -25.53
N LEU A 441 -25.92 0.25 -25.62
CA LEU A 441 -26.66 0.43 -26.86
C LEU A 441 -25.80 1.12 -27.93
N LEU A 442 -25.06 2.17 -27.55
CA LEU A 442 -24.08 2.81 -28.43
C LEU A 442 -23.01 1.81 -28.87
N PHE A 443 -22.48 1.00 -27.95
CA PHE A 443 -21.51 -0.04 -28.24
C PHE A 443 -22.05 -1.06 -29.26
N LEU A 444 -23.27 -1.57 -29.05
CA LEU A 444 -23.93 -2.51 -29.97
C LEU A 444 -24.16 -1.90 -31.36
N TYR A 445 -24.59 -0.63 -31.41
CA TYR A 445 -24.74 0.10 -32.65
C TYR A 445 -23.42 0.21 -33.42
N LEU A 446 -22.33 0.60 -32.73
CA LEU A 446 -21.00 0.72 -33.33
C LEU A 446 -20.47 -0.63 -33.84
N VAL A 447 -20.63 -1.71 -33.07
CA VAL A 447 -20.25 -3.07 -33.48
C VAL A 447 -21.01 -3.54 -34.72
N ASN A 448 -22.26 -3.10 -34.91
CA ASN A 448 -23.04 -3.47 -36.09
C ASN A 448 -22.55 -2.80 -37.38
N SER A 449 -21.97 -1.60 -37.29
CA SER A 449 -21.56 -0.84 -38.47
C SER A 449 -20.48 -1.58 -39.26
N VAL A 450 -20.69 -1.74 -40.57
CA VAL A 450 -19.86 -2.59 -41.44
C VAL A 450 -18.38 -2.18 -41.44
N ASN A 451 -18.09 -0.90 -41.29
CA ASN A 451 -16.73 -0.35 -41.31
C ASN A 451 -15.95 -0.62 -40.01
N ILE A 452 -16.64 -0.80 -38.89
CA ILE A 452 -16.04 -0.98 -37.55
C ILE A 452 -16.20 -2.44 -37.07
N ALA A 453 -17.10 -3.19 -37.69
CA ALA A 453 -17.35 -4.60 -37.40
C ALA A 453 -16.10 -5.46 -37.58
N PHE A 454 -15.81 -6.23 -36.54
CA PHE A 454 -14.62 -7.08 -36.43
C PHE A 454 -15.03 -8.55 -36.33
N ILE A 455 -15.93 -9.00 -37.20
CA ILE A 455 -16.40 -10.40 -37.22
C ILE A 455 -15.58 -11.17 -38.24
N THR A 456 -14.26 -11.05 -38.16
CA THR A 456 -13.31 -11.77 -39.00
C THR A 456 -12.09 -12.13 -38.18
N ASP A 457 -11.52 -13.32 -38.42
CA ASP A 457 -10.30 -13.79 -37.77
C ASP A 457 -9.06 -12.91 -38.07
N LYS A 458 -9.14 -12.08 -39.13
CA LYS A 458 -8.06 -11.16 -39.53
C LYS A 458 -8.09 -9.88 -38.71
N LEU A 459 -7.03 -9.68 -37.92
CA LEU A 459 -6.81 -8.47 -37.14
C LEU A 459 -6.44 -7.29 -38.04
N VAL A 460 -7.40 -6.39 -38.29
CA VAL A 460 -7.14 -5.11 -38.96
C VAL A 460 -6.78 -4.08 -37.91
N VAL A 461 -5.54 -3.60 -37.96
CA VAL A 461 -4.94 -2.70 -36.96
C VAL A 461 -5.75 -1.41 -36.79
N SER A 462 -6.22 -0.80 -37.88
CA SER A 462 -7.00 0.45 -37.82
C SER A 462 -8.30 0.32 -37.04
N ARG A 463 -9.03 -0.79 -37.22
CA ARG A 463 -10.27 -1.08 -36.46
C ARG A 463 -9.98 -1.31 -34.98
N MET A 464 -8.83 -1.91 -34.66
CA MET A 464 -8.44 -2.13 -33.28
C MET A 464 -8.09 -0.83 -32.56
N ILE A 465 -7.39 0.09 -33.22
CA ILE A 465 -7.07 1.41 -32.65
C ILE A 465 -8.36 2.16 -32.29
N PHE A 466 -9.39 2.09 -33.13
CA PHE A 466 -10.71 2.66 -32.81
C PHE A 466 -11.30 2.09 -31.51
N TRP A 467 -11.26 0.77 -31.34
CA TRP A 467 -11.80 0.14 -30.13
C TRP A 467 -10.96 0.46 -28.89
N ILE A 468 -9.63 0.49 -29.01
CA ILE A 468 -8.74 0.97 -27.94
C ILE A 468 -9.11 2.39 -27.54
N PHE A 469 -9.31 3.28 -28.52
CA PHE A 469 -9.76 4.65 -28.27
C PHE A 469 -11.11 4.68 -27.53
N PHE A 470 -12.11 3.93 -28.03
CA PHE A 470 -13.44 3.85 -27.43
C PHE A 470 -13.41 3.39 -25.97
N PHE A 471 -12.69 2.31 -25.66
CA PHE A 471 -12.56 1.82 -24.29
C PHE A 471 -11.74 2.76 -23.40
N SER A 472 -10.71 3.41 -23.95
CA SER A 472 -9.92 4.40 -23.20
C SER A 472 -10.80 5.58 -22.76
N VAL A 473 -11.60 6.14 -23.66
CA VAL A 473 -12.56 7.21 -23.33
C VAL A 473 -13.58 6.73 -22.29
N SER A 474 -14.15 5.55 -22.50
CA SER A 474 -15.21 5.00 -21.64
C SER A 474 -14.75 4.74 -20.21
N ILE A 475 -13.58 4.09 -20.06
CA ILE A 475 -13.01 3.80 -18.73
C ILE A 475 -12.53 5.09 -18.07
N SER A 476 -11.95 6.04 -18.83
CA SER A 476 -11.55 7.35 -18.29
C SER A 476 -12.74 8.09 -17.69
N ALA A 477 -13.88 8.11 -18.38
CA ALA A 477 -15.09 8.76 -17.89
C ALA A 477 -15.58 8.17 -16.56
N ILE A 478 -15.50 6.85 -16.39
CA ILE A 478 -15.84 6.19 -15.12
C ILE A 478 -14.85 6.61 -14.03
N ILE A 479 -13.53 6.55 -14.30
CA ILE A 479 -12.51 6.87 -13.29
C ILE A 479 -12.62 8.32 -12.83
N ILE A 480 -12.77 9.28 -13.75
CA ILE A 480 -12.92 10.70 -13.41
C ILE A 480 -14.14 10.93 -12.51
N ARG A 481 -15.25 10.25 -12.82
CA ARG A 481 -16.46 10.37 -12.00
C ARG A 481 -16.24 9.84 -10.59
N GLU A 482 -15.66 8.65 -10.45
CA GLU A 482 -15.44 8.04 -9.14
C GLU A 482 -14.33 8.78 -8.35
N ASN A 483 -13.27 9.25 -9.02
CA ASN A 483 -12.25 10.13 -8.44
C ASN A 483 -12.89 11.42 -7.89
N LYS A 484 -13.77 12.05 -8.66
CA LYS A 484 -14.48 13.27 -8.24
C LYS A 484 -15.41 12.99 -7.05
N SER A 485 -16.11 11.85 -7.05
CA SER A 485 -16.95 11.45 -5.92
C SER A 485 -16.13 11.25 -4.66
N LYS A 486 -15.01 10.53 -4.77
CA LYS A 486 -14.08 10.25 -3.67
C LYS A 486 -13.42 11.54 -3.15
N GLU A 487 -13.01 12.42 -4.05
CA GLU A 487 -12.46 13.73 -3.70
C GLU A 487 -13.48 14.60 -2.97
N LEU A 488 -14.73 14.62 -3.43
CA LEU A 488 -15.78 15.40 -2.80
C LEU A 488 -16.07 14.90 -1.38
N GLN A 489 -16.13 13.58 -1.18
CA GLN A 489 -16.27 12.96 0.14
C GLN A 489 -15.09 13.33 1.05
N ASN A 490 -13.85 13.22 0.55
CA ASN A 490 -12.67 13.63 1.29
C ASN A 490 -12.71 15.11 1.67
N ARG A 491 -13.14 15.98 0.75
CA ARG A 491 -13.24 17.42 0.99
C ARG A 491 -14.33 17.78 2.01
N GLN A 492 -15.46 17.07 2.01
CA GLN A 492 -16.48 17.20 3.06
C GLN A 492 -15.89 16.84 4.42
N HIS A 493 -15.21 15.69 4.49
CA HIS A 493 -14.54 15.23 5.71
C HIS A 493 -13.47 16.21 6.22
N TYR A 494 -12.66 16.77 5.33
CA TYR A 494 -11.67 17.79 5.69
C TYR A 494 -12.31 19.07 6.24
N ALA A 495 -13.46 19.47 5.69
CA ALA A 495 -14.17 20.66 6.17
C ALA A 495 -14.70 20.45 7.59
N GLU A 496 -15.20 19.25 7.90
CA GLU A 496 -15.64 18.87 9.24
C GLU A 496 -14.48 18.94 10.25
N ILE A 497 -13.31 18.40 9.88
CA ILE A 497 -12.09 18.43 10.72
C ILE A 497 -11.62 19.85 10.98
N LEU A 498 -11.52 20.69 9.94
CA LEU A 498 -11.12 22.09 10.08
C LEU A 498 -12.08 22.85 10.99
N SER A 499 -13.37 22.53 10.93
CA SER A 499 -14.38 23.06 11.84
C SER A 499 -14.14 22.58 13.28
N ALA A 500 -13.85 21.29 13.49
CA ALA A 500 -13.60 20.73 14.81
C ALA A 500 -12.31 21.27 15.45
N LYS A 501 -11.24 21.44 14.67
CA LYS A 501 -9.95 21.99 15.12
C LYS A 501 -10.06 23.43 15.63
N SER A 502 -10.97 24.20 15.05
CA SER A 502 -11.15 25.63 15.37
C SER A 502 -12.36 25.89 16.27
N ASP A 503 -12.95 24.85 16.87
CA ASP A 503 -14.16 24.96 17.71
C ASP A 503 -13.81 25.42 19.12
N PRO A 504 -14.19 26.64 19.53
CA PRO A 504 -13.90 27.14 20.89
C PRO A 504 -14.57 26.31 21.98
N ALA A 505 -15.73 25.69 21.71
CA ALA A 505 -16.40 24.84 22.69
C ALA A 505 -15.60 23.58 23.00
N SER A 506 -14.92 23.03 22.00
CA SER A 506 -14.00 21.90 22.16
C SER A 506 -12.78 22.29 23.00
N GLU A 507 -12.21 23.48 22.76
CA GLU A 507 -11.11 24.01 23.59
C GLU A 507 -11.53 24.26 25.04
N ILE A 508 -12.75 24.76 25.29
CA ILE A 508 -13.28 24.94 26.65
C ILE A 508 -13.40 23.59 27.37
N LEU A 509 -13.92 22.56 26.69
CA LEU A 509 -14.02 21.22 27.25
C LEU A 509 -12.63 20.61 27.55
N LEU A 510 -11.66 20.83 26.65
CA LEU A 510 -10.28 20.39 26.84
C LEU A 510 -9.59 21.11 28.00
N ASN A 511 -9.78 22.43 28.12
CA ASN A 511 -9.26 23.22 29.22
C ASN A 511 -9.85 22.78 30.56
N SER A 512 -11.16 22.52 30.61
CA SER A 512 -11.83 21.95 31.79
C SER A 512 -11.23 20.61 32.18
N MET A 513 -11.03 19.70 31.22
CA MET A 513 -10.36 18.42 31.48
C MET A 513 -8.95 18.61 32.07
N LEU A 514 -8.14 19.53 31.53
CA LEU A 514 -6.79 19.79 32.04
C LEU A 514 -6.76 20.26 33.50
N THR A 515 -7.88 20.76 34.05
CA THR A 515 -7.95 21.11 35.48
C THR A 515 -7.89 19.91 36.40
N ASP A 516 -8.34 18.73 35.97
CA ASP A 516 -8.20 17.45 36.69
C ASP A 516 -6.75 16.93 36.64
N PHE A 517 -5.95 17.43 35.68
CA PHE A 517 -4.55 17.07 35.46
C PHE A 517 -3.56 18.14 35.95
N LYS A 518 -3.94 18.92 36.97
CA LYS A 518 -3.04 19.89 37.60
C LYS A 518 -1.81 19.19 38.17
N GLU A 519 -0.65 19.83 37.98
CA GLU A 519 0.65 19.31 38.42
C GLU A 519 0.69 19.03 39.92
N THR A 520 0.05 19.87 40.74
CA THR A 520 -0.03 19.69 42.19
C THR A 520 -0.82 18.44 42.60
N TYR A 521 -1.93 18.14 41.92
CA TYR A 521 -2.74 16.94 42.18
C TYR A 521 -2.01 15.68 41.70
N LEU A 522 -1.39 15.74 40.53
CA LEU A 522 -0.61 14.64 39.98
C LEU A 522 0.64 14.35 40.83
N ALA A 523 1.34 15.37 41.32
CA ALA A 523 2.48 15.21 42.22
C ALA A 523 2.09 14.48 43.52
N ALA A 524 1.02 14.94 44.19
CA ALA A 524 0.54 14.34 45.43
C ALA A 524 0.10 12.86 45.27
N ASN A 525 -0.24 12.43 44.05
CA ASN A 525 -0.72 11.09 43.76
C ASN A 525 0.23 10.28 42.87
N PHE A 526 1.43 10.79 42.57
CA PHE A 526 2.32 10.18 41.57
C PHE A 526 2.73 8.75 41.94
N TYR A 527 2.84 8.47 43.25
CA TYR A 527 3.14 7.14 43.77
C TYR A 527 2.16 6.06 43.29
N LYS A 528 0.89 6.41 43.02
CA LYS A 528 -0.14 5.47 42.52
C LYS A 528 0.18 4.95 41.12
N PHE A 529 0.92 5.71 40.31
CA PHE A 529 1.36 5.23 38.99
C PHE A 529 2.48 4.20 39.10
N ARG A 530 3.29 4.23 40.17
CA ARG A 530 4.41 3.29 40.37
C ARG A 530 3.96 1.92 40.90
N ASP A 531 2.68 1.76 41.20
CA ASP A 531 2.08 0.48 41.62
C ASP A 531 1.26 -0.11 40.47
N SER A 532 1.53 -1.37 40.12
CA SER A 532 0.88 -2.05 38.98
C SER A 532 -0.63 -2.21 39.14
N ALA A 533 -1.15 -2.36 40.36
CA ALA A 533 -2.57 -2.54 40.62
C ALA A 533 -3.28 -1.19 40.70
N LEU A 534 -2.69 -0.20 41.37
CA LEU A 534 -3.29 1.13 41.52
C LEU A 534 -3.21 1.96 40.24
N SER A 535 -2.22 1.73 39.38
CA SER A 535 -2.02 2.55 38.18
C SER A 535 -3.21 2.49 37.23
N SER A 536 -3.82 1.32 36.99
CA SER A 536 -4.97 1.20 36.09
C SER A 536 -6.19 1.92 36.69
N PHE A 537 -6.54 1.61 37.94
CA PHE A 537 -7.66 2.26 38.64
C PHE A 537 -7.50 3.79 38.73
N PHE A 538 -6.28 4.29 38.97
CA PHE A 538 -6.04 5.72 39.05
C PHE A 538 -6.17 6.41 37.68
N ARG A 539 -5.68 5.78 36.60
CA ARG A 539 -5.89 6.27 35.23
C ARG A 539 -7.38 6.28 34.88
N ASP A 540 -8.11 5.22 35.20
CA ASP A 540 -9.55 5.14 34.96
C ASP A 540 -10.33 6.18 35.78
N SER A 541 -9.93 6.41 37.03
CA SER A 541 -10.52 7.46 37.87
C SER A 541 -10.27 8.85 37.32
N LEU A 542 -9.06 9.15 36.83
CA LEU A 542 -8.71 10.43 36.19
C LEU A 542 -9.48 10.65 34.88
N ILE A 543 -9.78 9.57 34.15
CA ILE A 543 -10.55 9.65 32.90
C ILE A 543 -12.05 9.79 33.21
N GLY A 544 -12.54 8.99 34.16
CA GLY A 544 -13.96 8.92 34.54
C GLY A 544 -14.44 10.06 35.43
N SER A 545 -13.56 10.80 36.11
CA SER A 545 -13.91 12.02 36.86
C SER A 545 -14.30 13.19 35.95
N ASN A 546 -13.89 13.15 34.69
CA ASN A 546 -14.15 14.24 33.75
C ASN A 546 -15.64 14.37 33.44
N PHE A 547 -16.05 15.59 33.10
CA PHE A 547 -17.43 15.91 32.73
C PHE A 547 -17.96 15.00 31.60
N SER A 548 -19.19 14.49 31.74
CA SER A 548 -19.80 13.57 30.76
C SER A 548 -19.87 14.14 29.34
N GLY A 549 -20.01 15.45 29.20
CA GLY A 549 -19.93 16.14 27.91
C GLY A 549 -18.55 16.07 27.24
N TYR A 550 -17.46 15.98 28.01
CA TYR A 550 -16.11 15.74 27.50
C TYR A 550 -15.94 14.27 27.10
N THR A 551 -16.24 13.34 28.01
CA THR A 551 -16.04 11.90 27.77
C THR A 551 -16.92 11.38 26.63
N ASN A 552 -18.03 12.03 26.31
CA ASN A 552 -18.86 11.71 25.14
C ASN A 552 -18.23 12.16 23.81
N LYS A 553 -17.40 13.19 23.81
CA LYS A 553 -16.78 13.77 22.61
C LYS A 553 -15.33 13.36 22.40
N PHE A 554 -14.61 12.99 23.46
CA PHE A 554 -13.18 12.72 23.43
C PHE A 554 -12.83 11.42 24.16
N GLY A 555 -11.80 10.73 23.66
CA GLY A 555 -11.11 9.67 24.37
C GLY A 555 -9.77 10.16 24.88
N THR A 556 -9.44 9.88 26.15
CA THR A 556 -8.17 10.25 26.77
C THR A 556 -7.29 9.03 26.96
N LYS A 557 -6.00 9.14 26.67
CA LYS A 557 -4.97 8.19 27.09
C LYS A 557 -3.90 8.92 27.89
N ILE A 558 -3.57 8.36 29.05
CA ILE A 558 -2.54 8.90 29.93
C ILE A 558 -1.30 8.01 29.75
N LEU A 559 -0.14 8.61 29.54
CA LEU A 559 1.15 7.92 29.45
C LEU A 559 2.12 8.54 30.46
N VAL A 560 2.68 7.72 31.34
CA VAL A 560 3.51 8.18 32.47
C VAL A 560 4.92 7.66 32.31
N PHE A 561 5.90 8.50 32.64
CA PHE A 561 7.32 8.20 32.59
C PHE A 561 7.97 8.62 33.90
N ASP A 562 9.01 7.90 34.35
CA ASP A 562 9.79 8.27 35.52
C ASP A 562 10.78 9.42 35.23
N ASP A 563 11.56 9.80 36.23
CA ASP A 563 12.61 10.83 36.15
C ASP A 563 13.75 10.44 35.19
N ALA A 564 13.93 9.15 34.93
CA ALA A 564 14.87 8.60 33.94
C ALA A 564 14.23 8.36 32.56
N GLU A 565 13.03 8.91 32.31
CA GLU A 565 12.27 8.82 31.05
C GLU A 565 11.79 7.41 30.66
N ASN A 566 11.82 6.45 31.59
CA ASN A 566 11.30 5.10 31.35
C ASN A 566 9.78 5.03 31.55
N PRO A 567 9.06 4.25 30.73
CA PRO A 567 7.61 4.11 30.85
C PRO A 567 7.21 3.43 32.16
N VAL A 568 6.22 4.00 32.85
CA VAL A 568 5.69 3.50 34.13
C VAL A 568 4.32 2.87 33.88
N TYR A 569 4.27 1.54 33.74
CA TYR A 569 3.04 0.76 33.51
C TYR A 569 2.12 1.31 32.41
N ASN A 570 2.70 1.75 31.29
CA ASN A 570 1.93 2.17 30.12
C ASN A 570 1.47 0.95 29.30
N GLU A 571 0.20 0.90 28.92
CA GLU A 571 -0.34 -0.17 28.07
C GLU A 571 0.23 -0.14 26.64
N ALA A 572 0.53 1.06 26.14
CA ALA A 572 1.12 1.26 24.83
C ALA A 572 2.65 1.25 24.92
N ALA A 573 3.31 0.52 24.02
CA ALA A 573 4.77 0.50 23.88
C ALA A 573 5.30 1.77 23.19
N ILE A 574 4.94 2.95 23.72
CA ILE A 574 5.35 4.26 23.23
C ILE A 574 6.40 4.83 24.19
N SER A 575 7.53 5.28 23.65
CA SER A 575 8.63 5.88 24.42
C SER A 575 8.44 7.38 24.66
N TYR A 576 9.07 7.89 25.71
CA TYR A 576 9.10 9.32 26.04
C TYR A 576 9.56 10.17 24.85
N ASN A 577 10.67 9.75 24.23
CA ASN A 577 11.27 10.46 23.11
C ASN A 577 10.36 10.53 21.87
N GLN A 578 9.51 9.52 21.63
CA GLN A 578 8.53 9.59 20.54
C GLN A 578 7.51 10.69 20.77
N LEU A 579 6.93 10.76 21.97
CA LEU A 579 5.95 11.80 22.32
C LEU A 579 6.57 13.18 22.34
N ASN A 580 7.79 13.30 22.85
CA ASN A 580 8.52 14.56 22.88
C ASN A 580 8.88 15.03 21.47
N THR A 581 9.22 14.12 20.56
CA THR A 581 9.45 14.46 19.14
C THR A 581 8.18 14.98 18.49
N ILE A 582 7.04 14.31 18.70
CA ILE A 582 5.74 14.78 18.17
C ILE A 582 5.44 16.18 18.68
N LEU A 583 5.53 16.38 20.00
CA LEU A 583 5.26 17.66 20.65
C LEU A 583 6.14 18.80 20.10
N ASN A 584 7.43 18.52 19.87
CA ASN A 584 8.38 19.57 19.49
C ASN A 584 8.50 19.79 17.97
N THR A 585 8.13 18.81 17.15
CA THR A 585 8.39 18.86 15.69
C THR A 585 7.14 18.76 14.82
N GLN A 586 6.03 18.26 15.35
CA GLN A 586 4.80 17.99 14.57
C GLN A 586 3.56 18.66 15.16
N ALA A 587 3.63 19.12 16.42
CA ALA A 587 2.48 19.67 17.11
C ALA A 587 2.40 21.19 16.96
N ASN A 588 1.19 21.68 16.78
CA ASN A 588 0.83 23.09 16.70
C ASN A 588 0.15 23.52 18.01
N PRO A 589 0.39 24.76 18.49
CA PRO A 589 -0.24 25.27 19.70
C PRO A 589 -1.75 25.45 19.52
N THR A 590 -2.51 25.22 20.60
CA THR A 590 -3.94 25.60 20.70
C THR A 590 -4.12 26.93 21.43
N ALA A 591 -5.35 27.43 21.55
CA ALA A 591 -5.62 28.58 22.43
C ALA A 591 -5.47 28.26 23.93
N VAL A 592 -5.42 26.96 24.30
CA VAL A 592 -5.25 26.50 25.68
C VAL A 592 -3.76 26.32 25.97
N GLU A 593 -3.27 26.98 27.02
CA GLU A 593 -1.86 26.94 27.38
C GLU A 593 -1.40 25.51 27.76
N GLY A 594 -0.27 25.08 27.19
CA GLY A 594 0.29 23.74 27.41
C GLY A 594 -0.44 22.60 26.69
N LEU A 595 -1.43 22.92 25.85
CA LEU A 595 -2.12 21.97 24.98
C LEU A 595 -1.75 22.24 23.51
N TYR A 596 -1.41 21.18 22.81
CA TYR A 596 -1.02 21.20 21.40
C TYR A 596 -1.87 20.19 20.65
N TYR A 597 -2.03 20.37 19.34
CA TYR A 597 -2.62 19.37 18.46
C TYR A 597 -1.63 18.93 17.39
N TYR A 598 -1.74 17.70 16.92
CA TYR A 598 -0.91 17.19 15.83
C TYR A 598 -1.76 16.31 14.90
N ASP A 599 -1.43 16.36 13.60
CA ASP A 599 -2.12 15.61 12.58
C ASP A 599 -1.54 14.21 12.45
N VAL A 600 -2.42 13.23 12.57
CA VAL A 600 -2.10 11.81 12.45
C VAL A 600 -2.23 11.35 11.01
N ALA A 601 -3.27 11.84 10.32
CA ALA A 601 -3.61 11.60 8.92
C ALA A 601 -4.46 12.79 8.42
N PHE A 602 -4.67 12.91 7.11
CA PHE A 602 -5.47 14.04 6.56
C PHE A 602 -6.87 14.12 7.17
N ASP A 603 -7.37 12.96 7.57
CA ASP A 603 -8.70 12.72 8.10
C ASP A 603 -8.73 12.62 9.64
N ARG A 604 -7.59 12.77 10.34
CA ARG A 604 -7.47 12.52 11.78
C ARG A 604 -6.41 13.37 12.48
N PHE A 605 -6.76 13.91 13.64
CA PHE A 605 -5.85 14.66 14.51
C PHE A 605 -6.06 14.30 15.98
N ASN A 606 -5.04 14.56 16.79
CA ASN A 606 -5.05 14.35 18.24
C ASN A 606 -4.56 15.60 18.96
N TYR A 607 -4.97 15.76 20.22
CA TYR A 607 -4.33 16.69 21.14
C TYR A 607 -3.30 15.99 22.02
N ILE A 608 -2.26 16.71 22.41
CA ILE A 608 -1.19 16.28 23.28
C ILE A 608 -0.87 17.39 24.29
N ALA A 609 -0.79 17.02 25.57
CA ALA A 609 -0.25 17.85 26.62
C ALA A 609 0.85 17.11 27.36
N LYS A 610 1.88 17.84 27.81
CA LYS A 610 2.99 17.32 28.60
C LYS A 610 3.04 18.06 29.93
N LYS A 611 3.10 17.31 31.03
CA LYS A 611 3.27 17.83 32.40
C LYS A 611 4.54 17.24 33.00
N ALA A 612 5.44 18.10 33.45
CA ALA A 612 6.59 17.71 34.26
C ALA A 612 6.15 17.72 35.73
N ILE A 613 6.27 16.60 36.41
CA ILE A 613 5.78 16.44 37.78
C ILE A 613 6.95 16.63 38.73
N VAL A 614 6.86 17.68 39.55
CA VAL A 614 7.88 18.04 40.53
C VAL A 614 7.25 17.96 41.92
N ASP A 615 7.92 17.30 42.85
CA ASP A 615 7.52 17.23 44.25
C ASP A 615 7.61 18.62 44.92
N THR A 616 6.94 18.76 46.05
CA THR A 616 6.96 19.91 46.96
C THR A 616 8.38 20.40 47.34
N LEU A 617 9.39 19.53 47.24
CA LEU A 617 10.80 19.83 47.49
C LEU A 617 11.59 20.25 46.23
N GLY A 618 10.94 20.41 45.07
CA GLY A 618 11.58 20.81 43.81
C GLY A 618 12.27 19.65 43.07
N LYS A 619 12.08 18.41 43.52
CA LYS A 619 12.64 17.20 42.88
C LYS A 619 11.70 16.70 41.78
N LEU A 620 12.24 16.43 40.59
CA LEU A 620 11.48 15.83 39.49
C LEU A 620 11.10 14.37 39.82
N ASP A 621 9.81 14.07 39.82
CA ASP A 621 9.26 12.73 40.06
C ASP A 621 9.01 11.93 38.76
N GLY A 622 8.76 12.66 37.66
CA GLY A 622 8.57 12.08 36.33
C GLY A 622 7.75 12.97 35.40
N TYR A 623 7.23 12.38 34.33
CA TYR A 623 6.47 13.09 33.29
C TYR A 623 5.14 12.41 33.01
N VAL A 624 4.11 13.21 32.76
CA VAL A 624 2.78 12.74 32.34
C VAL A 624 2.44 13.35 30.99
N PHE A 625 2.18 12.49 30.01
CA PHE A 625 1.62 12.88 28.72
C PHE A 625 0.13 12.53 28.68
N ILE A 626 -0.67 13.46 28.20
CA ILE A 626 -2.11 13.32 28.03
C ILE A 626 -2.39 13.41 26.54
N LEU A 627 -2.86 12.30 25.97
CA LEU A 627 -3.26 12.21 24.57
C LEU A 627 -4.78 12.22 24.49
N VAL A 628 -5.34 13.10 23.67
CA VAL A 628 -6.80 13.22 23.50
C VAL A 628 -7.17 13.02 22.04
N THR A 629 -8.11 12.12 21.79
CA THR A 629 -8.60 11.81 20.44
C THR A 629 -10.10 12.15 20.34
N PRO A 630 -10.54 12.96 19.37
CA PRO A 630 -11.96 13.20 19.13
C PRO A 630 -12.69 11.91 18.70
N LYS A 631 -13.84 11.61 19.32
CA LYS A 631 -14.62 10.39 19.03
C LYS A 631 -15.31 10.40 17.66
N MET A 632 -15.65 11.58 17.12
CA MET A 632 -16.17 11.76 15.75
C MET A 632 -15.18 11.25 14.68
N VAL A 633 -13.90 11.15 15.04
CA VAL A 633 -12.77 10.84 14.16
C VAL A 633 -12.29 9.39 14.35
N SER A 634 -12.90 8.63 15.27
CA SER A 634 -12.47 7.28 15.64
C SER A 634 -13.49 6.22 15.24
N ASN A 635 -13.28 5.59 14.08
CA ASN A 635 -13.63 4.17 13.92
C ASN A 635 -12.37 3.33 14.19
N GLU A 636 -12.42 2.64 15.33
CA GLU A 636 -11.61 1.55 15.88
C GLU A 636 -10.09 1.41 15.58
N LYS A 637 -9.36 1.20 16.69
CA LYS A 637 -7.95 0.76 16.84
C LYS A 637 -6.86 1.73 16.35
N ILE A 638 -6.36 2.48 17.33
CA ILE A 638 -5.06 3.17 17.30
C ILE A 638 -3.96 2.14 16.94
N SER A 639 -3.42 2.23 15.73
CA SER A 639 -2.33 1.35 15.27
C SER A 639 -0.96 1.90 15.70
N PRO A 640 0.02 1.06 16.06
CA PRO A 640 1.39 1.51 16.35
C PRO A 640 2.09 2.21 15.17
N GLU A 641 1.51 2.12 13.96
CA GLU A 641 2.00 2.76 12.73
C GLU A 641 1.72 4.27 12.65
N LEU A 642 0.94 4.84 13.58
CA LEU A 642 0.57 6.26 13.64
C LEU A 642 1.75 7.22 13.79
N PHE A 643 2.94 6.70 14.08
CA PHE A 643 4.14 7.48 14.36
C PHE A 643 5.19 7.43 13.22
N GLY A 644 4.90 6.73 12.12
CA GLY A 644 5.83 6.52 11.00
C GLY A 644 5.60 7.40 9.77
N LYS A 645 4.48 8.12 9.67
CA LYS A 645 4.16 8.95 8.48
C LYS A 645 4.11 10.41 8.89
N GLY A 646 5.24 11.11 8.70
CA GLY A 646 5.43 12.50 9.07
C GLY A 646 4.78 13.50 8.10
N ILE A 647 4.59 14.74 8.59
CA ILE A 647 4.38 16.05 7.95
C ILE A 647 3.34 16.15 6.81
N TYR A 648 3.27 15.23 5.86
CA TYR A 648 2.36 15.28 4.70
C TYR A 648 0.91 14.84 5.00
N ASN A 649 0.53 14.75 6.27
CA ASN A 649 -0.75 14.18 6.70
C ASN A 649 -1.78 15.25 7.06
N SER A 650 -1.61 16.50 6.66
CA SER A 650 -2.57 17.57 6.96
C SER A 650 -2.93 18.36 5.71
N ILE A 651 -4.17 18.86 5.67
CA ILE A 651 -4.62 19.74 4.59
C ILE A 651 -3.83 21.07 4.57
N GLU A 652 -3.21 21.44 5.69
CA GLU A 652 -2.33 22.60 5.85
C GLU A 652 -0.94 22.40 5.23
N ASN A 653 -0.54 21.16 4.92
CA ASN A 653 0.76 20.86 4.33
C ASN A 653 0.66 20.49 2.84
N THR A 654 -0.54 20.53 2.26
CA THR A 654 -0.76 20.26 0.84
C THR A 654 -1.06 21.54 0.06
N THR A 655 -0.47 21.67 -1.12
CA THR A 655 -0.75 22.75 -2.07
C THR A 655 -2.00 22.48 -2.91
N ALA A 656 -2.60 21.29 -2.79
CA ALA A 656 -3.76 20.89 -3.60
C ALA A 656 -5.07 21.58 -3.21
N TYR A 657 -5.17 22.09 -1.98
CA TYR A 657 -6.36 22.73 -1.44
C TYR A 657 -6.02 24.07 -0.81
N SER A 658 -6.88 25.06 -1.01
CA SER A 658 -6.88 26.28 -0.19
C SER A 658 -8.09 26.26 0.71
N PHE A 659 -8.00 26.77 1.93
CA PHE A 659 -9.17 26.80 2.82
C PHE A 659 -9.25 28.08 3.62
N ALA A 660 -10.45 28.38 4.08
CA ALA A 660 -10.71 29.47 5.02
C ALA A 660 -11.79 29.09 6.03
N ILE A 661 -11.68 29.69 7.21
CA ILE A 661 -12.60 29.51 8.33
C ILE A 661 -13.19 30.88 8.66
N TYR A 662 -14.51 30.95 8.64
CA TYR A 662 -15.30 32.12 9.01
C TYR A 662 -16.01 31.87 10.34
N SER A 663 -16.04 32.88 11.20
CA SER A 663 -16.81 32.88 12.44
C SER A 663 -17.46 34.26 12.62
N ALA A 664 -18.74 34.28 13.02
CA ALA A 664 -19.52 35.50 13.20
C ALA A 664 -19.44 36.45 11.98
N GLY A 665 -19.47 35.87 10.77
CA GLY A 665 -19.44 36.61 9.51
C GLY A 665 -18.07 37.17 9.09
N LYS A 666 -16.99 36.92 9.83
CA LYS A 666 -15.63 37.40 9.52
C LYS A 666 -14.66 36.25 9.27
N LEU A 667 -13.67 36.50 8.41
CA LEU A 667 -12.56 35.57 8.17
C LEU A 667 -11.68 35.50 9.42
N VAL A 668 -11.50 34.29 9.97
CA VAL A 668 -10.68 34.02 11.16
C VAL A 668 -9.33 33.41 10.77
N ASN A 669 -9.35 32.48 9.81
CA ASN A 669 -8.15 31.79 9.35
C ASN A 669 -8.25 31.52 7.84
N SER A 670 -7.11 31.55 7.15
CA SER A 670 -7.00 31.21 5.72
C SER A 670 -5.65 30.59 5.43
N HIS A 671 -5.61 29.67 4.46
CA HIS A 671 -4.43 28.92 4.08
C HIS A 671 -4.32 28.77 2.55
N ASN A 672 -3.10 28.82 2.04
CA ASN A 672 -2.70 28.88 0.61
C ASN A 672 -3.21 30.13 -0.16
N ASP A 673 -2.74 30.27 -1.40
CA ASP A 673 -2.82 31.50 -2.21
C ASP A 673 -4.18 31.77 -2.89
N TYR A 674 -5.30 31.38 -2.26
CA TYR A 674 -6.63 31.71 -2.77
C TYR A 674 -7.19 32.98 -2.11
N PRO A 675 -7.71 33.96 -2.89
CA PRO A 675 -8.21 35.22 -2.34
C PRO A 675 -9.59 35.05 -1.70
N PHE A 676 -9.60 34.69 -0.41
CA PHE A 676 -10.81 34.61 0.40
C PHE A 676 -11.33 36.02 0.75
N ALA A 677 -12.66 36.20 0.70
CA ALA A 677 -13.27 37.47 1.11
C ALA A 677 -13.14 37.67 2.63
N SER A 678 -12.88 38.89 3.10
CA SER A 678 -12.75 39.19 4.53
C SER A 678 -14.08 39.07 5.30
N GLN A 679 -15.20 39.23 4.60
CA GLN A 679 -16.55 39.04 5.13
C GLN A 679 -17.20 37.82 4.47
N LEU A 680 -18.06 37.13 5.23
CA LEU A 680 -18.81 35.99 4.73
C LEU A 680 -19.76 36.47 3.61
N PRO A 681 -19.61 35.98 2.36
CA PRO A 681 -20.54 36.33 1.29
C PRO A 681 -21.93 35.75 1.58
N ASP A 682 -22.98 36.42 1.11
CA ASP A 682 -24.35 35.92 1.22
C ASP A 682 -24.48 34.57 0.47
N ARG A 683 -24.73 33.49 1.23
CA ARG A 683 -24.88 32.13 0.70
C ARG A 683 -26.15 31.49 1.23
N TYR A 684 -26.98 30.99 0.32
CA TYR A 684 -28.18 30.25 0.68
C TYR A 684 -27.88 28.75 0.72
N PHE A 685 -27.92 28.16 1.91
CA PHE A 685 -27.64 26.74 2.14
C PHE A 685 -28.87 25.83 2.03
N ALA A 686 -30.09 26.38 1.94
CA ALA A 686 -31.33 25.61 1.73
C ALA A 686 -31.50 24.38 2.66
N ASN A 687 -31.11 24.47 3.94
CA ASN A 687 -31.07 23.37 4.92
C ASN A 687 -30.06 22.24 4.64
N HIS A 688 -29.13 22.41 3.70
CA HIS A 688 -27.99 21.52 3.52
C HIS A 688 -26.78 22.00 4.32
N LEU A 689 -26.03 21.05 4.91
CA LEU A 689 -24.78 21.35 5.62
C LEU A 689 -23.64 21.72 4.65
N PHE A 690 -23.69 21.22 3.42
CA PHE A 690 -22.67 21.43 2.41
C PHE A 690 -23.26 22.12 1.17
N LEU A 691 -22.52 23.10 0.62
CA LEU A 691 -22.85 23.80 -0.60
C LEU A 691 -21.64 23.79 -1.55
N LEU A 692 -21.79 23.23 -2.73
CA LEU A 692 -20.75 23.19 -3.76
C LEU A 692 -20.97 24.29 -4.79
N VAL A 693 -20.00 25.19 -4.93
CA VAL A 693 -20.04 26.34 -5.85
C VAL A 693 -18.91 26.21 -6.86
N ASN A 694 -19.26 26.06 -8.13
CA ASN A 694 -18.27 25.99 -9.20
C ASN A 694 -18.06 27.39 -9.80
N LYS A 695 -16.84 27.91 -9.69
CA LYS A 695 -16.33 29.09 -10.41
C LYS A 695 -15.52 28.63 -11.64
N LYS A 696 -15.19 29.54 -12.56
CA LYS A 696 -14.51 29.22 -13.85
C LYS A 696 -13.29 28.30 -13.69
N ASN A 697 -12.40 28.59 -12.73
CA ASN A 697 -11.17 27.82 -12.54
C ASN A 697 -11.13 27.05 -11.20
N HIS A 698 -12.11 27.22 -10.33
CA HIS A 698 -12.07 26.70 -8.96
C HIS A 698 -13.43 26.12 -8.54
N SER A 699 -13.42 25.07 -7.73
CA SER A 699 -14.59 24.55 -7.03
C SER A 699 -14.47 24.86 -5.55
N GLU A 700 -15.43 25.60 -5.01
CA GLU A 700 -15.52 25.92 -3.58
C GLU A 700 -16.54 24.97 -2.94
N LEU A 701 -16.13 24.23 -1.92
CA LEU A 701 -17.02 23.50 -1.03
C LEU A 701 -17.18 24.31 0.25
N TRP A 702 -18.40 24.76 0.50
CA TRP A 702 -18.78 25.46 1.71
C TRP A 702 -19.44 24.47 2.67
N TYR A 703 -19.04 24.52 3.93
CA TYR A 703 -19.59 23.73 5.02
C TYR A 703 -20.10 24.67 6.12
N ASN A 704 -21.36 24.48 6.51
CA ASN A 704 -21.98 25.16 7.64
C ASN A 704 -21.84 24.28 8.89
N ALA A 705 -20.97 24.67 9.80
CA ALA A 705 -20.71 23.93 11.04
C ALA A 705 -21.71 24.29 12.17
N GLY A 706 -22.62 25.23 11.93
CA GLY A 706 -23.51 25.80 12.95
C GLY A 706 -22.83 26.92 13.76
N ALA A 707 -23.62 27.61 14.59
CA ALA A 707 -23.15 28.71 15.46
C ALA A 707 -22.36 29.81 14.71
N ASP A 708 -22.89 30.27 13.56
CA ASP A 708 -22.27 31.28 12.68
C ASP A 708 -20.84 30.95 12.21
N LYS A 709 -20.53 29.65 12.10
CA LYS A 709 -19.24 29.15 11.65
C LYS A 709 -19.33 28.45 10.30
N TYR A 710 -18.45 28.86 9.39
CA TYR A 710 -18.39 28.32 8.04
C TYR A 710 -16.96 27.97 7.65
N VAL A 711 -16.78 26.82 7.01
CA VAL A 711 -15.51 26.42 6.43
C VAL A 711 -15.68 26.38 4.92
N VAL A 712 -14.74 26.96 4.19
CA VAL A 712 -14.66 26.83 2.73
C VAL A 712 -13.37 26.14 2.35
N ILE A 713 -13.48 25.12 1.51
CA ILE A 713 -12.32 24.45 0.91
C ILE A 713 -12.41 24.58 -0.61
N VAL A 714 -11.35 25.10 -1.20
CA VAL A 714 -11.22 25.42 -2.61
C VAL A 714 -10.22 24.49 -3.25
N LYS A 715 -10.60 23.94 -4.41
CA LYS A 715 -9.74 23.14 -5.27
C LYS A 715 -9.75 23.72 -6.67
N GLU A 716 -8.59 23.74 -7.33
CA GLU A 716 -8.49 24.12 -8.73
C GLU A 716 -9.17 23.07 -9.62
N ASN A 717 -9.98 23.53 -10.58
CA ASN A 717 -10.70 22.67 -11.50
C ASN A 717 -9.81 22.29 -12.69
N ARG A 718 -9.22 21.10 -12.65
CA ARG A 718 -8.33 20.58 -13.71
C ARG A 718 -8.95 19.46 -14.55
N LEU A 719 -10.29 19.39 -14.62
CA LEU A 719 -11.01 18.29 -15.28
C LEU A 719 -10.58 18.04 -16.73
N PHE A 720 -10.33 19.09 -17.52
CA PHE A 720 -9.91 18.93 -18.92
C PHE A 720 -8.53 18.27 -19.04
N LEU A 721 -7.57 18.72 -18.23
CA LEU A 721 -6.23 18.16 -18.19
C LEU A 721 -6.25 16.73 -17.64
N GLU A 722 -7.01 16.48 -16.57
CA GLU A 722 -7.23 15.14 -16.01
C GLU A 722 -7.79 14.19 -17.07
N SER A 723 -8.78 14.65 -17.85
CA SER A 723 -9.42 13.85 -18.90
C SER A 723 -8.44 13.43 -19.99
N ILE A 724 -7.64 14.37 -20.51
CA ILE A 724 -6.68 14.10 -21.59
C ILE A 724 -5.55 13.21 -21.10
N THR A 725 -5.02 13.49 -19.90
CA THR A 725 -3.92 12.71 -19.33
C THR A 725 -4.37 11.27 -19.06
N LEU A 726 -5.51 11.08 -18.39
CA LEU A 726 -6.01 9.74 -18.03
C LEU A 726 -6.35 8.92 -19.28
N PHE A 727 -6.98 9.56 -20.27
CA PHE A 727 -7.17 8.96 -21.59
C PHE A 727 -5.84 8.50 -22.20
N SER A 728 -4.79 9.34 -22.17
CA SER A 728 -3.48 9.03 -22.75
C SER A 728 -2.82 7.84 -22.03
N TYR A 729 -2.86 7.79 -20.70
CA TYR A 729 -2.35 6.67 -19.91
C TYR A 729 -3.07 5.36 -20.26
N LEU A 730 -4.40 5.37 -20.32
CA LEU A 730 -5.18 4.19 -20.71
C LEU A 730 -4.92 3.79 -22.15
N PHE A 731 -4.87 4.73 -23.08
CA PHE A 731 -4.61 4.46 -24.49
C PHE A 731 -3.24 3.78 -24.68
N CYS A 732 -2.19 4.31 -24.03
CA CYS A 732 -0.87 3.70 -24.02
C CYS A 732 -0.86 2.33 -23.33
N GLY A 733 -1.59 2.19 -22.20
CA GLY A 733 -1.74 0.92 -21.49
C GLY A 733 -2.39 -0.16 -22.37
N PHE A 734 -3.46 0.18 -23.08
CA PHE A 734 -4.13 -0.70 -24.02
C PHE A 734 -3.20 -1.12 -25.17
N LEU A 735 -2.41 -0.18 -25.71
CA LEU A 735 -1.42 -0.48 -26.74
C LEU A 735 -0.36 -1.46 -26.22
N LEU A 736 0.16 -1.24 -25.01
CA LEU A 736 1.15 -2.12 -24.39
C LEU A 736 0.59 -3.54 -24.19
N VAL A 737 -0.58 -3.66 -23.55
CA VAL A 737 -1.23 -4.97 -23.33
C VAL A 737 -1.53 -5.65 -24.66
N PHE A 738 -1.93 -4.89 -25.68
CA PHE A 738 -2.13 -5.43 -27.02
C PHE A 738 -0.84 -5.97 -27.64
N VAL A 739 0.26 -5.22 -27.58
CA VAL A 739 1.57 -5.66 -28.11
C VAL A 739 2.01 -6.94 -27.41
N VAL A 740 1.88 -7.01 -26.08
CA VAL A 740 2.17 -8.22 -25.29
C VAL A 740 1.29 -9.38 -25.73
N PHE A 741 -0.02 -9.16 -25.88
CA PHE A 741 -0.94 -10.20 -26.36
C PHE A 741 -0.56 -10.70 -27.76
N ARG A 742 -0.15 -9.81 -28.66
CA ARG A 742 0.30 -10.17 -30.01
C ARG A 742 1.59 -10.98 -29.98
N PHE A 743 2.55 -10.56 -29.16
CA PHE A 743 3.81 -11.28 -28.97
C PHE A 743 3.58 -12.70 -28.44
N LEU A 744 2.74 -12.84 -27.41
CA LEU A 744 2.35 -14.15 -26.86
C LEU A 744 1.65 -15.01 -27.90
N ASN A 745 0.71 -14.45 -28.67
CA ASN A 745 0.00 -15.19 -29.71
C ASN A 745 0.94 -15.65 -30.85
N ILE A 746 1.98 -14.88 -31.17
CA ILE A 746 3.01 -15.31 -32.13
C ILE A 746 3.78 -16.50 -31.56
N LEU A 747 4.27 -16.40 -30.32
CA LEU A 747 4.98 -17.50 -29.64
C LEU A 747 4.14 -18.79 -29.63
N PHE A 748 2.87 -18.72 -29.24
CA PHE A 748 1.98 -19.88 -29.15
C PHE A 748 1.53 -20.46 -30.48
N ASN A 749 1.61 -19.72 -31.59
CA ASN A 749 1.32 -20.27 -32.93
C ASN A 749 2.59 -20.66 -33.70
N SER A 750 3.77 -20.31 -33.20
CA SER A 750 5.07 -20.63 -33.82
C SER A 750 5.70 -21.94 -33.35
N GLY A 751 5.14 -22.55 -32.29
CA GLY A 751 5.38 -23.93 -31.88
C GLY A 751 4.16 -24.77 -32.15
#